data_AF-A0A523Z0L2-F1
#
_entry.id   AF-A0A523Z0L2-F1
#
_cell.length_a   1.000
_cell.length_b   1.000
_cell.length_c   1.000
_cell.angle_alpha   90.00
_cell.angle_beta   90.00
_cell.angle_gamma   90.00
#
_symmetry.space_group_name_H-M   'P 1'
#
loop_
_entity.id
_entity.type
_entity.pdbx_description
1 polymer ?
#
loop_
_entity_poly.entity_id
_entity_poly.type
_entity_poly.pdbx_seq_one_letter_code
_entity_poly.pdbx_strand_id
1 'polypeptide(L)'
;MRDRIKLLLVLVLVGLPIAGRLLWFHRGWYKPPEIPEIDESQMALPLPEYRPLADQPLETRGLVVIDLSHDNNLEIDDLTPLRDRLTARGVAIETLDEPSHSLESQLRGAIALLVIAPTSSFTAEESDVIADFVEDGGHLLLAADPTRPMPPEEEEGPLDLESIFFPLSAVPAINSLANAFGLVYFDDYLYNLVDNEGNYRNVKFTIFNDEHSLTQNLDTIVFFAAHSLHTDGIPLVSGDKNVLSSLRSGETGLTAAALAANGRVLALGDLTFLAPPYHTIADNDRFLSNIANWLAAASRQWDLKDFPHLFAGSVDLVQVGEGFLDSRLIARSGTLQEVFHQAQLSLNLRAAADPDHDTLFVGTFDNADLVQKYLATAGVAIVITEAGEKEVDEPQDTIEIEGLGSLGIKGTTLYIVDRSADRVVVIALAEDGEAAFQALDRLVSVDFSGCVHSDGLTVCSKGEVQKGLGLETDGGEPGQPPGEAVTAEAPPRIAPRSEAEAAFEAQTSWLQDLAPESYDVSSQAGDTYTYTIEMDTSQDVMWVYGWCTATQEQLAQNLDNISLVFTLDGKTVPLDSFVRLEGKFGELECRLHYALLTDWPPGEHLLTTEVTFATAINDGFDDFPAGTHVYEYQVHVEEGSA
;
A
#
# COMPACT_ATOMS: atom_id res chain seq x y z
N MET A 1 53.47 -43.14 -62.14
CA MET A 1 53.23 -44.44 -61.46
C MET A 1 53.60 -44.38 -59.97
N ARG A 2 54.76 -43.81 -59.60
CA ARG A 2 55.22 -43.67 -58.21
C ARG A 2 54.31 -42.82 -57.29
N ASP A 3 53.71 -41.74 -57.78
CA ASP A 3 52.86 -40.87 -56.94
C ASP A 3 51.46 -41.44 -56.68
N ARG A 4 50.94 -42.27 -57.60
CA ARG A 4 49.68 -43.01 -57.40
C ARG A 4 49.83 -44.08 -56.32
N ILE A 5 51.00 -44.71 -56.22
CA ILE A 5 51.30 -45.71 -55.18
C ILE A 5 51.42 -45.03 -53.80
N LYS A 6 52.01 -43.84 -53.74
CA LYS A 6 52.08 -43.05 -52.49
C LYS A 6 50.70 -42.61 -52.01
N LEU A 7 49.84 -42.14 -52.92
CA LEU A 7 48.47 -41.76 -52.60
C LEU A 7 47.66 -42.97 -52.08
N LEU A 8 47.81 -44.14 -52.72
CA LEU A 8 47.17 -45.38 -52.27
C LEU A 8 47.65 -45.80 -50.88
N LEU A 9 48.95 -45.70 -50.60
CA LEU A 9 49.51 -46.00 -49.28
C LEU A 9 48.96 -45.07 -48.19
N VAL A 10 48.83 -43.77 -48.48
CA VAL A 10 48.25 -42.79 -47.54
C VAL A 10 46.76 -43.09 -47.32
N LEU A 11 46.00 -43.36 -48.37
CA LEU A 11 44.57 -43.71 -48.27
C LEU A 11 44.36 -45.01 -47.46
N VAL A 12 45.24 -45.99 -47.63
CA VAL A 12 45.20 -47.21 -46.82
C VAL A 12 45.58 -46.91 -45.37
N LEU A 13 46.65 -46.15 -45.11
CA LEU A 13 47.08 -45.79 -43.75
C LEU A 13 46.03 -45.00 -42.97
N VAL A 14 45.22 -44.17 -43.66
CA VAL A 14 44.12 -43.42 -43.03
C VAL A 14 42.84 -44.27 -42.97
N GLY A 15 42.51 -45.02 -44.03
CA GLY A 15 41.27 -45.79 -44.12
C GLY A 15 41.24 -47.00 -43.19
N LEU A 16 42.38 -47.66 -42.97
CA LEU A 16 42.46 -48.88 -42.15
C LEU A 16 42.12 -48.64 -40.66
N PRO A 17 42.65 -47.61 -39.97
CA PRO A 17 42.24 -47.31 -38.60
C PRO A 17 40.78 -46.81 -38.52
N ILE A 18 40.28 -46.09 -39.53
CA ILE A 18 38.86 -45.67 -39.56
C ILE A 18 37.95 -46.89 -39.70
N ALA A 19 38.23 -47.79 -40.64
CA ALA A 19 37.47 -49.02 -40.82
C ALA A 19 37.59 -49.94 -39.60
N GLY A 20 38.78 -50.06 -39.01
CA GLY A 20 39.01 -50.79 -37.78
C GLY A 20 38.19 -50.21 -36.61
N ARG A 21 38.14 -48.88 -36.47
CA ARG A 21 37.33 -48.20 -35.46
C ARG A 21 35.84 -48.41 -35.69
N LEU A 22 35.37 -48.29 -36.94
CA LEU A 22 33.97 -48.53 -37.30
C LEU A 22 33.55 -49.96 -36.98
N LEU A 23 34.36 -50.96 -37.33
CA LEU A 23 34.09 -52.37 -37.03
C LEU A 23 34.25 -52.71 -35.53
N TRP A 24 35.12 -52.00 -34.82
CA TRP A 24 35.32 -52.20 -33.37
C TRP A 24 34.19 -51.61 -32.53
N PHE A 25 33.69 -50.42 -32.89
CA PHE A 25 32.64 -49.71 -32.14
C PHE A 25 31.22 -50.05 -32.64
N HIS A 26 31.03 -50.44 -33.90
CA HIS A 26 29.74 -50.93 -34.41
C HIS A 26 29.72 -52.46 -34.50
N ARG A 27 29.83 -53.12 -33.34
CA ARG A 27 29.68 -54.58 -33.21
C ARG A 27 28.19 -54.95 -33.24
N GLY A 28 27.62 -54.93 -34.44
CA GLY A 28 26.25 -55.34 -34.69
C GLY A 28 25.35 -54.18 -35.07
N TRP A 29 24.28 -54.52 -35.79
CA TRP A 29 23.18 -53.58 -36.01
C TRP A 29 22.30 -53.58 -34.78
N TYR A 30 22.02 -52.39 -34.25
CA TYR A 30 21.01 -52.21 -33.23
C TYR A 30 19.70 -52.80 -33.75
N LYS A 31 19.28 -53.91 -33.15
CA LYS A 31 17.91 -54.38 -33.25
C LYS A 31 17.22 -53.78 -32.04
N PRO A 32 16.33 -52.79 -32.21
CA PRO A 32 15.53 -52.34 -31.09
C PRO A 32 14.84 -53.57 -30.48
N PRO A 33 14.75 -53.65 -29.14
CA PRO A 33 13.88 -54.65 -28.52
C PRO A 33 12.48 -54.49 -29.11
N GLU A 34 11.75 -55.60 -29.25
CA GLU A 34 10.31 -55.52 -29.53
C GLU A 34 9.68 -54.69 -28.40
N ILE A 35 9.21 -53.50 -28.75
CA ILE A 35 8.47 -52.64 -27.82
C ILE A 35 7.10 -53.31 -27.71
N PRO A 36 6.69 -53.77 -26.51
CA PRO A 36 5.35 -54.30 -26.33
C PRO A 36 4.34 -53.25 -26.78
N GLU A 37 3.49 -53.59 -27.74
CA GLU A 37 2.36 -52.72 -28.08
C GLU A 37 1.47 -52.62 -26.85
N ILE A 38 1.17 -51.38 -26.45
CA ILE A 38 0.26 -51.13 -25.34
C ILE A 38 -1.11 -51.68 -25.76
N ASP A 39 -1.62 -52.64 -25.01
CA ASP A 39 -2.98 -53.12 -25.21
C ASP A 39 -3.96 -52.04 -24.73
N GLU A 40 -4.41 -51.18 -25.64
CA GLU A 40 -5.37 -50.10 -25.35
C GLU A 40 -6.66 -50.62 -24.71
N SER A 41 -7.02 -51.90 -24.92
CA SER A 41 -8.20 -52.51 -24.29
C SER A 41 -8.02 -52.81 -22.80
N GLN A 42 -6.77 -52.83 -22.32
CA GLN A 42 -6.44 -52.98 -20.90
C GLN A 42 -6.24 -51.64 -20.19
N MET A 43 -6.21 -50.53 -20.94
CA MET A 43 -6.14 -49.19 -20.37
C MET A 43 -7.55 -48.68 -20.05
N ALA A 44 -7.99 -48.85 -18.81
CA ALA A 44 -9.12 -48.08 -18.31
C ALA A 44 -8.60 -46.68 -17.94
N LEU A 45 -8.88 -45.68 -18.78
CA LEU A 45 -8.63 -44.29 -18.41
C LEU A 45 -9.63 -43.92 -17.30
N PRO A 46 -9.17 -43.60 -16.07
CA PRO A 46 -10.08 -43.06 -15.08
C PRO A 46 -10.61 -41.73 -15.63
N LEU A 47 -11.94 -41.65 -15.78
CA LEU A 47 -12.58 -40.38 -16.14
C LEU A 47 -12.74 -39.56 -14.86
N PRO A 48 -12.41 -38.26 -14.87
CA PRO A 48 -12.60 -37.42 -13.72
C PRO A 48 -14.07 -37.34 -13.33
N GLU A 49 -14.33 -37.44 -12.03
CA GLU A 49 -15.67 -37.31 -11.48
C GLU A 49 -15.97 -35.84 -11.17
N TYR A 50 -16.79 -35.23 -12.02
CA TYR A 50 -17.27 -33.86 -11.83
C TYR A 50 -18.49 -33.82 -10.91
N ARG A 51 -18.41 -33.06 -9.82
CA ARG A 51 -19.46 -32.85 -8.81
C ARG A 51 -19.73 -31.34 -8.62
N PRO A 52 -20.28 -30.64 -9.62
CA PRO A 52 -20.63 -29.24 -9.47
C PRO A 52 -21.68 -29.04 -8.37
N LEU A 53 -21.50 -27.99 -7.59
CA LEU A 53 -22.36 -27.59 -6.49
C LEU A 53 -23.27 -26.43 -6.90
N ALA A 54 -24.57 -26.61 -6.68
CA ALA A 54 -25.53 -25.51 -6.67
C ALA A 54 -25.41 -24.73 -5.34
N ASP A 55 -24.60 -23.67 -5.34
CA ASP A 55 -24.39 -22.82 -4.16
C ASP A 55 -25.64 -21.96 -3.87
N GLN A 56 -25.91 -21.74 -2.58
CA GLN A 56 -26.99 -20.90 -2.08
C GLN A 56 -26.46 -20.07 -0.89
N PRO A 57 -25.63 -19.06 -1.17
CA PRO A 57 -25.01 -18.27 -0.12
C PRO A 57 -26.01 -17.36 0.59
N LEU A 58 -25.67 -16.98 1.82
CA LEU A 58 -26.27 -15.82 2.47
C LEU A 58 -25.64 -14.56 1.88
N GLU A 59 -26.46 -13.58 1.53
CA GLU A 59 -25.97 -12.26 1.15
C GLU A 59 -25.28 -11.60 2.34
N THR A 60 -24.09 -11.08 2.09
CA THR A 60 -23.29 -10.25 2.96
C THR A 60 -22.82 -9.02 2.17
N ARG A 61 -22.06 -8.14 2.79
CA ARG A 61 -21.45 -6.97 2.16
C ARG A 61 -20.00 -6.89 2.57
N GLY A 62 -19.19 -6.28 1.71
CA GLY A 62 -17.78 -6.06 1.96
C GLY A 62 -17.04 -5.97 0.63
N LEU A 63 -15.80 -5.53 0.71
CA LEU A 63 -14.89 -5.43 -0.41
C LEU A 63 -13.77 -6.47 -0.26
N VAL A 64 -13.51 -7.21 -1.32
CA VAL A 64 -12.36 -8.11 -1.41
C VAL A 64 -11.40 -7.56 -2.45
N VAL A 65 -10.15 -7.37 -2.04
CA VAL A 65 -9.08 -6.88 -2.90
C VAL A 65 -8.27 -8.07 -3.40
N ILE A 66 -7.96 -8.09 -4.68
CA ILE A 66 -7.06 -9.07 -5.31
C ILE A 66 -5.78 -8.35 -5.70
N ASP A 67 -4.66 -8.78 -5.12
CA ASP A 67 -3.33 -8.34 -5.48
C ASP A 67 -2.96 -8.81 -6.90
N LEU A 68 -2.65 -7.86 -7.76
CA LEU A 68 -2.07 -8.05 -9.10
C LEU A 68 -0.82 -7.17 -9.29
N SER A 69 -0.33 -6.49 -8.25
CA SER A 69 0.80 -5.55 -8.34
C SER A 69 2.17 -6.21 -8.14
N HIS A 70 2.20 -7.51 -7.87
CA HIS A 70 3.41 -8.29 -7.58
C HIS A 70 3.75 -9.28 -8.70
N ASP A 71 3.50 -8.88 -9.95
CA ASP A 71 3.75 -9.67 -11.17
C ASP A 71 3.13 -11.07 -11.08
N ASN A 72 1.90 -11.13 -10.59
CA ASN A 72 1.23 -12.38 -10.25
C ASN A 72 1.08 -13.28 -11.49
N ASN A 73 1.58 -14.52 -11.42
CA ASN A 73 1.50 -15.48 -12.52
C ASN A 73 0.12 -16.17 -12.54
N LEU A 74 -0.88 -15.40 -12.97
CA LEU A 74 -2.28 -15.80 -13.09
C LEU A 74 -2.75 -15.79 -14.54
N GLU A 75 -3.56 -16.78 -14.90
CA GLU A 75 -4.31 -16.76 -16.14
C GLU A 75 -5.64 -16.01 -15.94
N ILE A 76 -6.19 -15.43 -17.02
CA ILE A 76 -7.42 -14.62 -17.00
C ILE A 76 -8.58 -15.32 -16.27
N ASP A 77 -8.69 -16.65 -16.44
CA ASP A 77 -9.81 -17.44 -15.94
C ASP A 77 -9.55 -18.13 -14.59
N ASP A 78 -8.34 -18.02 -14.02
CA ASP A 78 -7.92 -18.80 -12.84
C ASP A 78 -8.83 -18.57 -11.63
N LEU A 79 -9.30 -17.33 -11.44
CA LEU A 79 -10.11 -16.92 -10.29
C LEU A 79 -11.60 -16.77 -10.60
N THR A 80 -12.04 -17.01 -11.84
CA THR A 80 -13.43 -16.77 -12.26
C THR A 80 -14.44 -17.47 -11.34
N PRO A 81 -14.30 -18.76 -10.99
CA PRO A 81 -15.24 -19.43 -10.10
C PRO A 81 -15.27 -18.81 -8.69
N LEU A 82 -14.12 -18.41 -8.14
CA LEU A 82 -14.06 -17.76 -6.83
C LEU A 82 -14.74 -16.38 -6.87
N ARG A 83 -14.49 -15.59 -7.92
CA ARG A 83 -15.13 -14.28 -8.13
C ARG A 83 -16.65 -14.43 -8.22
N ASP A 84 -17.14 -15.40 -9.00
CA ASP A 84 -18.58 -15.69 -9.10
C ASP A 84 -19.20 -16.03 -7.74
N ARG A 85 -18.48 -16.82 -6.90
CA ARG A 85 -18.94 -17.19 -5.55
C ARG A 85 -18.96 -15.99 -4.60
N LEU A 86 -17.98 -15.08 -4.69
CA LEU A 86 -17.95 -13.85 -3.91
C LEU A 86 -19.05 -12.87 -4.35
N THR A 87 -19.23 -12.66 -5.66
CA THR A 87 -20.30 -11.81 -6.19
C THR A 87 -21.69 -12.35 -5.82
N ALA A 88 -21.89 -13.67 -5.84
CA ALA A 88 -23.14 -14.29 -5.39
C ALA A 88 -23.44 -14.05 -3.89
N ARG A 89 -22.42 -13.71 -3.09
CA ARG A 89 -22.52 -13.31 -1.69
C ARG A 89 -22.76 -11.80 -1.51
N GLY A 90 -22.83 -11.00 -2.58
CA GLY A 90 -22.96 -9.54 -2.49
C GLY A 90 -21.65 -8.82 -2.15
N VAL A 91 -20.51 -9.52 -2.24
CA VAL A 91 -19.18 -8.97 -2.01
C VAL A 91 -18.69 -8.24 -3.27
N ALA A 92 -18.24 -7.01 -3.10
CA ALA A 92 -17.56 -6.24 -4.14
C ALA A 92 -16.12 -6.76 -4.29
N ILE A 93 -15.59 -6.70 -5.52
CA ILE A 93 -14.25 -7.19 -5.82
C ILE A 93 -13.50 -6.10 -6.56
N GLU A 94 -12.34 -5.73 -6.04
CA GLU A 94 -11.41 -4.79 -6.68
C GLU A 94 -10.05 -5.47 -6.87
N THR A 95 -9.27 -4.92 -7.81
CA THR A 95 -7.94 -5.41 -8.15
C THR A 95 -6.94 -4.30 -7.89
N LEU A 96 -5.82 -4.65 -7.26
CA LEU A 96 -4.67 -3.79 -7.09
C LEU A 96 -3.67 -4.11 -8.20
N ASP A 97 -3.68 -3.34 -9.29
CA ASP A 97 -2.85 -3.53 -10.48
C ASP A 97 -1.94 -2.33 -10.79
N GLU A 98 -2.19 -1.16 -10.20
CA GLU A 98 -1.51 0.09 -10.50
C GLU A 98 -0.54 0.52 -9.37
N PRO A 99 0.75 0.78 -9.66
CA PRO A 99 1.74 1.23 -8.68
C PRO A 99 1.40 2.57 -8.00
N SER A 100 0.51 3.37 -8.59
CA SER A 100 0.12 4.68 -8.06
C SER A 100 -0.87 4.61 -6.89
N HIS A 101 -1.46 3.44 -6.62
CA HIS A 101 -2.35 3.24 -5.48
C HIS A 101 -1.56 2.59 -4.34
N SER A 102 -1.45 3.27 -3.20
CA SER A 102 -0.82 2.64 -2.03
C SER A 102 -1.68 1.46 -1.57
N LEU A 103 -1.04 0.32 -1.29
CA LEU A 103 -1.68 -0.88 -0.74
C LEU A 103 -2.56 -0.54 0.48
N GLU A 104 -2.08 0.34 1.34
CA GLU A 104 -2.80 0.84 2.50
C GLU A 104 -4.16 1.47 2.13
N SER A 105 -4.18 2.35 1.11
CA SER A 105 -5.41 3.03 0.69
C SER A 105 -6.48 2.06 0.19
N GLN A 106 -6.08 1.01 -0.53
CA GLN A 106 -6.98 0.00 -1.08
C GLN A 106 -7.52 -0.93 0.00
N LEU A 107 -6.75 -1.19 1.07
CA LEU A 107 -7.19 -2.03 2.17
C LEU A 107 -8.16 -1.35 3.15
N ARG A 108 -8.25 -0.01 3.14
CA ARG A 108 -9.14 0.77 4.05
C ARG A 108 -10.60 0.36 4.02
N GLY A 109 -11.11 -0.04 2.85
CA GLY A 109 -12.49 -0.52 2.68
C GLY A 109 -12.62 -2.04 2.62
N ALA A 110 -11.50 -2.76 2.62
CA ALA A 110 -11.46 -4.19 2.37
C ALA A 110 -11.78 -5.00 3.63
N ILE A 111 -12.42 -6.15 3.42
CA ILE A 111 -12.62 -7.19 4.44
C ILE A 111 -11.70 -8.39 4.20
N ALA A 112 -11.22 -8.59 2.97
CA ALA A 112 -10.22 -9.59 2.67
C ALA A 112 -9.26 -9.17 1.54
N LEU A 113 -8.05 -9.72 1.60
CA LEU A 113 -7.01 -9.59 0.58
C LEU A 113 -6.65 -10.98 0.02
N LEU A 114 -6.50 -11.07 -1.30
CA LEU A 114 -6.04 -12.27 -2.00
C LEU A 114 -4.69 -11.99 -2.63
N VAL A 115 -3.65 -12.70 -2.17
CA VAL A 115 -2.31 -12.70 -2.76
C VAL A 115 -2.07 -14.08 -3.36
N ILE A 116 -2.17 -14.16 -4.68
CA ILE A 116 -2.17 -15.43 -5.42
C ILE A 116 -1.05 -15.40 -6.46
N ALA A 117 -0.18 -16.41 -6.42
CA ALA A 117 0.95 -16.60 -7.32
C ALA A 117 1.83 -15.35 -7.54
N PRO A 118 2.21 -14.57 -6.51
CA PRO A 118 3.11 -13.43 -6.69
C PRO A 118 4.47 -13.90 -7.18
N THR A 119 5.12 -13.12 -8.02
CA THR A 119 6.48 -13.41 -8.51
C THR A 119 7.51 -12.35 -8.10
N SER A 120 7.02 -11.19 -7.65
CA SER A 120 7.81 -10.14 -7.01
C SER A 120 7.65 -10.16 -5.48
N SER A 121 8.72 -9.88 -4.75
CA SER A 121 8.71 -9.89 -3.27
C SER A 121 8.00 -8.66 -2.71
N PHE A 122 7.27 -8.85 -1.61
CA PHE A 122 6.71 -7.78 -0.80
C PHE A 122 7.81 -7.08 -0.01
N THR A 123 7.69 -5.75 0.10
CA THR A 123 8.53 -4.92 0.97
C THR A 123 8.18 -5.14 2.46
N ALA A 124 9.04 -4.63 3.36
CA ALA A 124 8.77 -4.71 4.79
C ALA A 124 7.54 -3.87 5.15
N GLU A 125 7.44 -2.68 4.56
CA GLU A 125 6.35 -1.73 4.74
C GLU A 125 5.00 -2.32 4.28
N GLU A 126 4.96 -2.96 3.12
CA GLU A 126 3.75 -3.66 2.66
C GLU A 126 3.37 -4.83 3.57
N SER A 127 4.38 -5.58 4.04
CA SER A 127 4.14 -6.70 4.96
C SER A 127 3.56 -6.22 6.29
N ASP A 128 4.04 -5.08 6.81
CA ASP A 128 3.52 -4.46 8.04
C ASP A 128 2.07 -3.97 7.84
N VAL A 129 1.77 -3.31 6.72
CA VAL A 129 0.40 -2.89 6.37
C VAL A 129 -0.57 -4.08 6.29
N ILE A 130 -0.14 -5.20 5.67
CA ILE A 130 -0.97 -6.41 5.59
C ILE A 130 -1.10 -7.08 6.96
N ALA A 131 -0.06 -7.05 7.79
CA ALA A 131 -0.11 -7.58 9.15
C ALA A 131 -1.12 -6.82 10.01
N ASP A 132 -1.10 -5.49 9.96
CA ASP A 132 -2.07 -4.62 10.64
C ASP A 132 -3.50 -4.89 10.14
N PHE A 133 -3.68 -5.01 8.83
CA PHE A 133 -4.97 -5.38 8.23
C PHE A 133 -5.53 -6.71 8.77
N VAL A 134 -4.66 -7.72 8.91
CA VAL A 134 -5.03 -9.02 9.49
C VAL A 134 -5.26 -8.93 11.00
N GLU A 135 -4.52 -8.08 11.72
CA GLU A 135 -4.71 -7.83 13.15
C GLU A 135 -6.07 -7.18 13.42
N ASP A 136 -6.45 -6.20 12.60
CA ASP A 136 -7.75 -5.52 12.61
C ASP A 136 -8.92 -6.49 12.32
N GLY A 137 -8.66 -7.71 11.84
CA GLY A 137 -9.67 -8.73 11.60
C GLY A 137 -9.99 -8.99 10.13
N GLY A 138 -9.21 -8.40 9.22
CA GLY A 138 -9.24 -8.75 7.79
C GLY A 138 -8.80 -10.19 7.56
N HIS A 139 -9.30 -10.80 6.48
CA HIS A 139 -8.87 -12.13 6.06
C HIS A 139 -7.85 -12.05 4.92
N LEU A 140 -6.82 -12.89 4.97
CA LEU A 140 -5.79 -12.98 3.95
C LEU A 140 -5.76 -14.38 3.33
N LEU A 141 -5.92 -14.46 2.01
CA LEU A 141 -5.68 -15.69 1.26
C LEU A 141 -4.32 -15.61 0.57
N LEU A 142 -3.43 -16.52 0.94
CA LEU A 142 -2.14 -16.76 0.29
C LEU A 142 -2.26 -18.03 -0.54
N ALA A 143 -1.91 -17.98 -1.82
CA ALA A 143 -1.82 -19.20 -2.62
C ALA A 143 -0.63 -19.14 -3.59
N ALA A 144 0.10 -20.24 -3.69
CA ALA A 144 1.17 -20.42 -4.67
C ALA A 144 1.10 -21.86 -5.18
N ASP A 145 1.52 -22.07 -6.42
CA ASP A 145 1.40 -23.35 -7.13
C ASP A 145 2.75 -23.70 -7.78
N PRO A 146 3.27 -24.95 -7.64
CA PRO A 146 4.54 -25.38 -8.23
C PRO A 146 4.60 -25.31 -9.77
N THR A 147 3.47 -25.10 -10.44
CA THR A 147 3.35 -24.95 -11.89
C THR A 147 3.34 -23.50 -12.35
N ARG A 148 3.40 -22.54 -11.42
CA ARG A 148 3.46 -21.10 -11.69
C ARG A 148 4.83 -20.52 -11.28
N PRO A 149 5.92 -20.85 -12.00
CA PRO A 149 7.22 -20.23 -11.74
C PRO A 149 7.21 -18.75 -12.13
N MET A 150 8.29 -18.04 -11.82
CA MET A 150 8.49 -16.69 -12.36
C MET A 150 8.49 -16.73 -13.89
N PRO A 151 7.68 -15.89 -14.57
CA PRO A 151 7.73 -15.75 -16.01
C PRO A 151 9.13 -15.31 -16.46
N PRO A 152 9.63 -15.79 -17.60
CA PRO A 152 10.85 -15.23 -18.18
C PRO A 152 10.61 -13.75 -18.49
N GLU A 153 11.59 -12.89 -18.20
CA GLU A 153 11.53 -11.48 -18.59
C GLU A 153 11.36 -11.37 -20.11
N GLU A 154 10.44 -10.52 -20.57
CA GLU A 154 10.27 -10.21 -21.99
C GLU A 154 11.46 -9.39 -22.50
N GLU A 155 12.64 -10.01 -22.63
CA GLU A 155 13.77 -9.35 -23.28
C GLU A 155 13.53 -9.26 -24.79
N GLU A 156 13.72 -8.07 -25.37
CA GLU A 156 13.93 -7.91 -26.82
C GLU A 156 15.29 -8.53 -27.22
N GLY A 157 15.35 -9.86 -27.28
CA GLY A 157 16.59 -10.62 -27.46
C GLY A 157 16.40 -11.99 -28.12
N PRO A 158 17.50 -12.72 -28.40
CA PRO A 158 17.40 -14.12 -28.82
C PRO A 158 16.75 -14.94 -27.72
N LEU A 159 15.89 -15.91 -28.09
CA LEU A 159 15.20 -16.83 -27.17
C LEU A 159 16.09 -17.25 -26.00
N ASP A 160 15.75 -16.83 -24.79
CA ASP A 160 16.40 -17.29 -23.57
C ASP A 160 15.99 -18.73 -23.29
N LEU A 161 16.78 -19.67 -23.81
CA LEU A 161 16.56 -21.09 -23.59
C LEU A 161 16.81 -21.49 -22.14
N GLU A 162 17.58 -20.72 -21.37
CA GLU A 162 17.91 -21.07 -19.99
C GLU A 162 16.68 -20.96 -19.09
N SER A 163 15.95 -19.83 -19.11
CA SER A 163 14.69 -19.67 -18.36
C SER A 163 13.59 -20.64 -18.80
N ILE A 164 13.53 -20.99 -20.09
CA ILE A 164 12.56 -21.97 -20.61
C ILE A 164 12.81 -23.38 -20.03
N PHE A 165 14.08 -23.79 -19.90
CA PHE A 165 14.43 -25.12 -19.40
C PHE A 165 14.60 -25.17 -17.87
N PHE A 166 14.91 -24.03 -17.24
CA PHE A 166 15.19 -23.90 -15.81
C PHE A 166 14.46 -22.67 -15.25
N PRO A 167 13.12 -22.75 -15.15
CA PRO A 167 12.34 -21.63 -14.66
C PRO A 167 12.71 -21.33 -13.20
N LEU A 168 12.74 -20.03 -12.87
CA LEU A 168 13.00 -19.57 -11.50
C LEU A 168 11.77 -19.81 -10.63
N SER A 169 11.99 -20.22 -9.39
CA SER A 169 10.90 -20.44 -8.43
C SER A 169 10.30 -19.13 -7.97
N ALA A 170 8.96 -19.07 -7.89
CA ALA A 170 8.21 -17.96 -7.30
C ALA A 170 8.06 -18.09 -5.77
N VAL A 171 8.54 -19.19 -5.16
CA VAL A 171 8.42 -19.43 -3.71
C VAL A 171 9.07 -18.34 -2.84
N PRO A 172 10.21 -17.73 -3.21
CA PRO A 172 10.75 -16.60 -2.46
C PRO A 172 9.78 -15.41 -2.36
N ALA A 173 9.02 -15.12 -3.42
CA ALA A 173 8.07 -14.01 -3.45
C ALA A 173 6.92 -14.23 -2.48
N ILE A 174 6.20 -15.37 -2.54
CA ILE A 174 5.11 -15.64 -1.58
C ILE A 174 5.62 -15.73 -0.12
N ASN A 175 6.84 -16.25 0.09
CA ASN A 175 7.42 -16.35 1.43
C ASN A 175 7.88 -15.00 2.00
N SER A 176 8.10 -13.97 1.17
CA SER A 176 8.39 -12.63 1.68
C SER A 176 7.27 -12.10 2.58
N LEU A 177 6.01 -12.45 2.26
CA LEU A 177 4.83 -12.13 3.07
C LEU A 177 4.44 -13.27 4.04
N ALA A 178 4.41 -14.53 3.58
CA ALA A 178 3.91 -15.64 4.38
C ALA A 178 4.68 -15.84 5.71
N ASN A 179 5.99 -15.56 5.71
CA ASN A 179 6.83 -15.71 6.89
C ASN A 179 6.39 -14.81 8.06
N ALA A 180 5.83 -13.63 7.80
CA ALA A 180 5.32 -12.73 8.84
C ALA A 180 4.19 -13.37 9.66
N PHE A 181 3.48 -14.34 9.07
CA PHE A 181 2.38 -15.06 9.71
C PHE A 181 2.79 -16.45 10.22
N GLY A 182 4.07 -16.79 10.25
CA GLY A 182 4.55 -18.12 10.66
C GLY A 182 4.19 -19.22 9.66
N LEU A 183 4.14 -18.88 8.37
CA LEU A 183 3.89 -19.79 7.26
C LEU A 183 5.12 -19.86 6.34
N VAL A 184 5.43 -21.06 5.86
CA VAL A 184 6.52 -21.25 4.88
C VAL A 184 6.06 -22.20 3.78
N TYR A 185 6.16 -21.73 2.54
CA TYR A 185 6.03 -22.53 1.33
C TYR A 185 7.37 -23.19 1.02
N PHE A 186 7.36 -24.51 0.83
CA PHE A 186 8.55 -25.22 0.34
C PHE A 186 8.54 -25.27 -1.19
N ASP A 187 9.71 -25.11 -1.81
CA ASP A 187 9.91 -25.19 -3.26
C ASP A 187 9.89 -26.63 -3.80
N ASP A 188 8.90 -27.40 -3.35
CA ASP A 188 8.65 -28.78 -3.76
C ASP A 188 7.34 -28.92 -4.52
N TYR A 189 7.04 -30.15 -4.94
CA TYR A 189 5.69 -30.54 -5.31
C TYR A 189 5.34 -31.84 -4.61
N LEU A 190 4.10 -31.90 -4.15
CA LEU A 190 3.50 -33.08 -3.58
C LEU A 190 3.07 -34.04 -4.69
N TYR A 191 3.22 -35.34 -4.41
CA TYR A 191 2.78 -36.38 -5.32
C TYR A 191 2.35 -37.65 -4.58
N ASN A 192 1.48 -38.43 -5.21
CA ASN A 192 1.03 -39.73 -4.70
C ASN A 192 1.03 -40.77 -5.84
N LEU A 193 1.84 -41.82 -5.71
CA LEU A 193 1.95 -42.89 -6.72
C LEU A 193 0.90 -43.99 -6.57
N VAL A 194 0.12 -43.96 -5.49
CA VAL A 194 -0.83 -45.02 -5.12
C VAL A 194 -2.27 -44.57 -5.36
N ASP A 195 -2.65 -43.41 -4.84
CA ASP A 195 -3.99 -42.86 -4.96
C ASP A 195 -3.91 -41.40 -5.43
N ASN A 196 -4.26 -41.19 -6.70
CA ASN A 196 -4.18 -39.90 -7.38
C ASN A 196 -5.30 -39.76 -8.41
N GLU A 197 -5.53 -38.54 -8.88
CA GLU A 197 -6.54 -38.24 -9.89
C GLU A 197 -5.94 -38.32 -11.31
N GLY A 198 -5.57 -39.54 -11.72
CA GLY A 198 -5.08 -39.86 -13.07
C GLY A 198 -3.64 -39.42 -13.38
N ASN A 199 -3.07 -38.55 -12.55
CA ASN A 199 -1.67 -38.12 -12.61
C ASN A 199 -1.12 -38.10 -11.18
N TYR A 200 0.10 -38.61 -10.97
CA TYR A 200 0.74 -38.66 -9.66
C TYR A 200 0.86 -37.30 -8.95
N ARG A 201 0.88 -36.18 -9.68
CA ARG A 201 0.88 -34.81 -9.12
C ARG A 201 -0.51 -34.29 -8.75
N ASN A 202 -1.57 -34.95 -9.23
CA ASN A 202 -2.95 -34.62 -8.88
C ASN A 202 -3.30 -35.35 -7.58
N VAL A 203 -2.94 -34.76 -6.46
CA VAL A 203 -2.98 -35.40 -5.15
C VAL A 203 -4.39 -35.31 -4.56
N LYS A 204 -4.90 -36.48 -4.13
CA LYS A 204 -6.15 -36.58 -3.37
C LYS A 204 -5.85 -36.40 -1.89
N PHE A 205 -6.58 -35.49 -1.25
CA PHE A 205 -6.51 -35.27 0.19
C PHE A 205 -7.82 -35.70 0.86
N THR A 206 -7.68 -36.40 1.97
CA THR A 206 -8.79 -36.96 2.77
C THR A 206 -8.60 -36.77 4.28
N ILE A 207 -7.50 -36.12 4.69
CA ILE A 207 -7.20 -35.80 6.08
C ILE A 207 -7.38 -34.29 6.24
N PHE A 208 -8.47 -33.93 6.92
CA PHE A 208 -8.87 -32.55 7.15
C PHE A 208 -8.91 -32.25 8.64
N ASN A 209 -8.85 -30.95 8.97
CA ASN A 209 -9.25 -30.50 10.29
C ASN A 209 -10.79 -30.37 10.35
N ASP A 210 -11.47 -31.31 10.99
CA ASP A 210 -12.95 -31.34 11.01
C ASP A 210 -13.60 -30.25 11.90
N GLU A 211 -12.81 -29.52 12.68
CA GLU A 211 -13.33 -28.49 13.60
C GLU A 211 -13.55 -27.13 12.89
N HIS A 212 -12.86 -26.88 11.78
CA HIS A 212 -12.93 -25.61 11.07
C HIS A 212 -14.00 -25.60 9.97
N SER A 213 -14.64 -24.45 9.75
CA SER A 213 -15.72 -24.29 8.75
C SER A 213 -15.25 -24.49 7.30
N LEU A 214 -13.99 -24.17 7.00
CA LEU A 214 -13.38 -24.32 5.68
C LEU A 214 -13.44 -25.76 5.15
N THR A 215 -13.34 -26.75 6.02
CA THR A 215 -13.24 -28.18 5.70
C THR A 215 -14.53 -28.95 5.95
N GLN A 216 -15.63 -28.25 6.27
CA GLN A 216 -16.92 -28.89 6.52
C GLN A 216 -17.50 -29.54 5.25
N ASN A 217 -18.01 -30.76 5.43
CA ASN A 217 -18.65 -31.56 4.39
C ASN A 217 -17.72 -31.85 3.19
N LEU A 218 -16.43 -32.07 3.46
CA LEU A 218 -15.47 -32.55 2.49
C LEU A 218 -15.14 -34.01 2.77
N ASP A 219 -15.29 -34.88 1.77
CA ASP A 219 -14.81 -36.25 1.81
C ASP A 219 -13.46 -36.36 1.08
N THR A 220 -13.31 -35.68 -0.05
CA THR A 220 -12.07 -35.67 -0.83
C THR A 220 -11.94 -34.39 -1.64
N ILE A 221 -10.78 -33.73 -1.53
CA ILE A 221 -10.38 -32.65 -2.43
C ILE A 221 -9.17 -33.08 -3.25
N VAL A 222 -9.01 -32.47 -4.42
CA VAL A 222 -7.90 -32.77 -5.35
C VAL A 222 -7.16 -31.49 -5.68
N PHE A 223 -5.87 -31.46 -5.40
CA PHE A 223 -4.96 -30.40 -5.84
C PHE A 223 -4.16 -30.88 -7.05
N PHE A 224 -3.95 -30.01 -8.04
CA PHE A 224 -3.40 -30.38 -9.35
C PHE A 224 -1.92 -30.06 -9.51
N ALA A 225 -1.32 -29.34 -8.58
CA ALA A 225 0.05 -29.44 -8.13
C ALA A 225 0.17 -28.67 -6.82
N ALA A 226 0.59 -29.32 -5.74
CA ALA A 226 0.63 -28.66 -4.43
C ALA A 226 2.06 -28.51 -3.91
N HIS A 227 2.44 -27.31 -3.47
CA HIS A 227 3.55 -27.12 -2.55
C HIS A 227 3.20 -27.74 -1.19
N SER A 228 4.21 -28.26 -0.49
CA SER A 228 4.07 -28.52 0.95
C SER A 228 4.28 -27.24 1.74
N LEU A 229 3.58 -27.14 2.88
CA LEU A 229 3.60 -25.98 3.76
C LEU A 229 4.14 -26.35 5.14
N HIS A 230 4.81 -25.40 5.78
CA HIS A 230 4.98 -25.35 7.22
C HIS A 230 4.08 -24.26 7.80
N THR A 231 3.56 -24.49 9.00
CA THR A 231 2.75 -23.52 9.74
C THR A 231 2.98 -23.68 11.24
N ASP A 232 3.05 -22.56 11.96
CA ASP A 232 2.94 -22.53 13.43
C ASP A 232 1.47 -22.56 13.90
N GLY A 233 0.52 -22.43 12.97
CA GLY A 233 -0.91 -22.43 13.22
C GLY A 233 -1.55 -23.82 13.04
N ILE A 234 -2.67 -23.86 12.31
CA ILE A 234 -3.49 -25.06 12.16
C ILE A 234 -3.26 -25.67 10.78
N PRO A 235 -2.72 -26.89 10.66
CA PRO A 235 -2.75 -27.62 9.40
C PRO A 235 -4.21 -27.96 9.06
N LEU A 236 -4.69 -27.47 7.91
CA LEU A 236 -6.09 -27.59 7.48
C LEU A 236 -6.29 -28.83 6.59
N VAL A 237 -5.35 -29.05 5.67
CA VAL A 237 -5.34 -30.18 4.74
C VAL A 237 -3.96 -30.84 4.81
N SER A 238 -3.92 -32.14 5.09
CA SER A 238 -2.67 -32.90 5.18
C SER A 238 -2.68 -34.14 4.29
N GLY A 239 -1.52 -34.47 3.73
CA GLY A 239 -1.31 -35.69 2.98
C GLY A 239 -1.30 -36.93 3.86
N ASP A 240 -1.75 -38.07 3.32
CA ASP A 240 -1.59 -39.35 3.98
C ASP A 240 -0.11 -39.84 3.92
N LYS A 241 0.14 -41.07 4.35
CA LYS A 241 1.49 -41.66 4.31
C LYS A 241 2.06 -41.89 2.90
N ASN A 242 1.23 -41.80 1.86
CA ASN A 242 1.60 -42.02 0.46
C ASN A 242 1.76 -40.70 -0.31
N VAL A 243 1.33 -39.58 0.28
CA VAL A 243 1.65 -38.24 -0.21
C VAL A 243 3.08 -37.89 0.18
N LEU A 244 3.93 -37.74 -0.85
CA LEU A 244 5.36 -37.53 -0.74
C LEU A 244 5.73 -36.19 -1.35
N SER A 245 6.89 -35.66 -0.95
CA SER A 245 7.48 -34.44 -1.53
C SER A 245 8.62 -34.79 -2.47
N SER A 246 8.78 -34.00 -3.53
CA SER A 246 9.90 -34.10 -4.48
C SER A 246 11.26 -33.76 -3.86
N LEU A 247 11.29 -32.96 -2.78
CA LEU A 247 12.52 -32.54 -2.10
C LEU A 247 12.67 -33.12 -0.69
N ARG A 248 11.57 -33.41 0.01
CA ARG A 248 11.56 -33.84 1.42
C ARG A 248 11.34 -35.35 1.54
N SER A 249 12.31 -36.11 1.03
CA SER A 249 12.24 -37.57 0.99
C SER A 249 12.14 -38.19 2.39
N GLY A 250 11.12 -39.02 2.60
CA GLY A 250 10.91 -39.78 3.85
C GLY A 250 10.01 -39.09 4.88
N GLU A 251 9.62 -37.84 4.63
CA GLU A 251 8.60 -37.15 5.42
C GLU A 251 7.18 -37.53 4.97
N THR A 252 6.23 -37.52 5.90
CA THR A 252 4.81 -37.89 5.69
C THR A 252 3.91 -36.96 6.49
N GLY A 253 2.61 -36.90 6.20
CA GLY A 253 1.72 -35.95 6.87
C GLY A 253 1.96 -34.52 6.41
N LEU A 254 2.45 -34.34 5.17
CA LEU A 254 2.82 -33.05 4.61
C LEU A 254 1.57 -32.18 4.44
N THR A 255 1.60 -30.97 4.99
CA THR A 255 0.50 -30.02 4.93
C THR A 255 0.43 -29.39 3.53
N ALA A 256 -0.76 -29.30 2.95
CA ALA A 256 -1.01 -28.69 1.64
C ALA A 256 -1.89 -27.44 1.74
N ALA A 257 -2.62 -27.28 2.85
CA ALA A 257 -3.30 -26.03 3.21
C ALA A 257 -3.23 -25.82 4.72
N ALA A 258 -3.06 -24.58 5.15
CA ALA A 258 -2.88 -24.22 6.55
C ALA A 258 -3.59 -22.91 6.90
N LEU A 259 -3.93 -22.76 8.17
CA LEU A 259 -4.41 -21.52 8.76
C LEU A 259 -3.36 -20.94 9.69
N ALA A 260 -3.19 -19.63 9.65
CA ALA A 260 -2.35 -18.87 10.56
C ALA A 260 -3.11 -17.65 11.12
N ALA A 261 -2.45 -16.86 11.98
CA ALA A 261 -3.00 -15.67 12.62
C ALA A 261 -4.41 -15.89 13.22
N ASN A 262 -4.56 -16.94 14.04
CA ASN A 262 -5.83 -17.33 14.67
C ASN A 262 -6.97 -17.63 13.67
N GLY A 263 -6.64 -18.15 12.48
CA GLY A 263 -7.61 -18.53 11.46
C GLY A 263 -7.99 -17.41 10.49
N ARG A 264 -7.25 -16.29 10.50
CA ARG A 264 -7.46 -15.14 9.61
C ARG A 264 -6.59 -15.17 8.35
N VAL A 265 -5.54 -15.99 8.32
CA VAL A 265 -4.72 -16.20 7.13
C VAL A 265 -4.89 -17.64 6.66
N LEU A 266 -5.33 -17.84 5.42
CA LEU A 266 -5.41 -19.14 4.77
C LEU A 266 -4.29 -19.25 3.74
N ALA A 267 -3.43 -20.25 3.89
CA ALA A 267 -2.40 -20.60 2.92
C ALA A 267 -2.79 -21.86 2.14
N LEU A 268 -2.75 -21.78 0.82
CA LEU A 268 -3.01 -22.89 -0.11
C LEU A 268 -1.75 -23.17 -0.92
N GLY A 269 -1.32 -24.43 -0.97
CA GLY A 269 -0.18 -24.88 -1.78
C GLY A 269 -0.52 -25.15 -3.25
N ASP A 270 -1.78 -25.05 -3.65
CA ASP A 270 -2.28 -25.22 -5.02
C ASP A 270 -3.33 -24.13 -5.27
N LEU A 271 -3.35 -23.57 -6.48
CA LEU A 271 -4.41 -22.66 -6.92
C LEU A 271 -5.21 -23.24 -8.09
N THR A 272 -4.66 -24.23 -8.80
CA THR A 272 -5.29 -24.82 -9.98
C THR A 272 -6.68 -25.38 -9.68
N PHE A 273 -6.93 -25.91 -8.47
CA PHE A 273 -8.26 -26.38 -8.07
C PHE A 273 -9.34 -25.28 -8.04
N LEU A 274 -8.99 -23.99 -8.03
CA LEU A 274 -9.94 -22.88 -8.07
C LEU A 274 -10.46 -22.63 -9.50
N ALA A 275 -9.72 -23.05 -10.53
CA ALA A 275 -9.99 -22.76 -11.93
C ALA A 275 -10.95 -23.77 -12.59
N PRO A 276 -11.64 -23.41 -13.69
CA PRO A 276 -12.34 -24.38 -14.53
C PRO A 276 -11.39 -25.33 -15.27
N PRO A 277 -11.72 -26.64 -15.42
CA PRO A 277 -12.86 -27.35 -14.82
C PRO A 277 -12.54 -27.93 -13.43
N TYR A 278 -11.32 -27.73 -12.91
CA TYR A 278 -10.78 -28.37 -11.72
C TYR A 278 -11.55 -28.10 -10.43
N HIS A 279 -12.18 -26.92 -10.31
CA HIS A 279 -13.06 -26.60 -9.19
C HIS A 279 -14.25 -27.54 -9.08
N THR A 280 -14.64 -28.25 -10.14
CA THR A 280 -15.75 -29.20 -10.08
C THR A 280 -15.31 -30.64 -9.84
N ILE A 281 -14.03 -30.94 -9.69
CA ILE A 281 -13.55 -32.31 -9.46
C ILE A 281 -13.63 -32.66 -7.97
N ALA A 282 -14.16 -33.85 -7.65
CA ALA A 282 -14.42 -34.27 -6.27
C ALA A 282 -15.17 -33.18 -5.48
N ASP A 283 -14.77 -32.88 -4.24
CA ASP A 283 -15.45 -31.88 -3.42
C ASP A 283 -14.82 -30.47 -3.51
N ASN A 284 -14.00 -30.21 -4.54
CA ASN A 284 -13.36 -28.90 -4.74
C ASN A 284 -14.36 -27.75 -4.81
N ASP A 285 -15.55 -27.95 -5.38
CA ASP A 285 -16.56 -26.87 -5.52
C ASP A 285 -17.20 -26.54 -4.17
N ARG A 286 -17.31 -27.55 -3.29
CA ARG A 286 -17.69 -27.34 -1.89
C ARG A 286 -16.59 -26.58 -1.15
N PHE A 287 -15.33 -26.96 -1.34
CA PHE A 287 -14.21 -26.27 -0.69
C PHE A 287 -14.09 -24.81 -1.15
N LEU A 288 -14.25 -24.55 -2.45
CA LEU A 288 -14.34 -23.21 -3.03
C LEU A 288 -15.47 -22.38 -2.40
N SER A 289 -16.67 -22.97 -2.24
CA SER A 289 -17.80 -22.32 -1.56
C SER A 289 -17.49 -22.01 -0.09
N ASN A 290 -16.79 -22.91 0.62
CA ASN A 290 -16.36 -22.68 1.99
C ASN A 290 -15.31 -21.55 2.09
N ILE A 291 -14.34 -21.48 1.16
CA ILE A 291 -13.36 -20.39 1.06
C ILE A 291 -14.08 -19.06 0.82
N ALA A 292 -15.03 -19.00 -0.12
CA ALA A 292 -15.81 -17.79 -0.39
C ALA A 292 -16.64 -17.36 0.83
N ASN A 293 -17.23 -18.30 1.58
CA ASN A 293 -17.91 -18.00 2.85
C ASN A 293 -16.94 -17.43 3.88
N TRP A 294 -15.76 -18.01 4.01
CA TRP A 294 -14.76 -17.57 4.97
C TRP A 294 -14.25 -16.16 4.64
N LEU A 295 -13.87 -15.89 3.38
CA LEU A 295 -13.48 -14.54 2.92
C LEU A 295 -14.57 -13.49 3.20
N ALA A 296 -15.82 -13.84 2.94
CA ALA A 296 -16.96 -12.93 3.09
C ALA A 296 -17.46 -12.78 4.54
N ALA A 297 -16.96 -13.60 5.47
CA ALA A 297 -17.31 -13.57 6.89
C ALA A 297 -16.29 -12.83 7.76
N ALA A 298 -15.26 -12.22 7.16
CA ALA A 298 -14.30 -11.39 7.87
C ALA A 298 -15.01 -10.26 8.62
N SER A 299 -14.63 -10.07 9.89
CA SER A 299 -15.20 -9.05 10.76
C SER A 299 -14.08 -8.12 11.20
N ARG A 300 -13.79 -7.12 10.38
CA ARG A 300 -12.77 -6.12 10.66
C ARG A 300 -13.28 -5.08 11.67
N GLN A 301 -12.43 -4.72 12.61
CA GLN A 301 -12.58 -3.53 13.42
C GLN A 301 -12.17 -2.34 12.58
N TRP A 302 -13.12 -1.47 12.28
CA TRP A 302 -12.81 -0.25 11.54
C TRP A 302 -12.45 0.86 12.52
N ASP A 303 -11.45 1.64 12.20
CA ASP A 303 -11.02 2.78 13.00
C ASP A 303 -11.10 4.08 12.16
N LEU A 304 -10.48 5.15 12.66
CA LEU A 304 -10.51 6.45 12.00
C LEU A 304 -9.69 6.47 10.69
N LYS A 305 -8.63 5.65 10.59
CA LYS A 305 -7.78 5.52 9.39
C LYS A 305 -8.53 4.89 8.22
N ASP A 306 -9.64 4.22 8.50
CA ASP A 306 -10.51 3.62 7.50
C ASP A 306 -11.55 4.59 6.94
N PHE A 307 -11.43 5.89 7.20
CA PHE A 307 -12.36 6.89 6.65
C PHE A 307 -12.36 6.88 5.11
N PRO A 308 -13.54 6.95 4.45
CA PRO A 308 -14.90 6.98 5.01
C PRO A 308 -15.55 5.57 5.16
N HIS A 309 -14.83 4.49 4.89
CA HIS A 309 -15.34 3.12 4.89
C HIS A 309 -15.74 2.58 6.27
N LEU A 310 -15.36 3.25 7.36
CA LEU A 310 -15.84 2.91 8.69
C LEU A 310 -17.37 3.05 8.87
N PHE A 311 -18.04 3.81 7.99
CA PHE A 311 -19.49 3.99 7.98
C PHE A 311 -20.19 2.86 7.21
N ALA A 312 -21.38 2.47 7.68
CA ALA A 312 -22.13 1.34 7.12
C ALA A 312 -23.36 1.78 6.30
N GLY A 313 -23.80 3.04 6.43
CA GLY A 313 -25.00 3.55 5.80
C GLY A 313 -24.92 5.01 5.35
N SER A 314 -26.08 5.62 5.11
CA SER A 314 -26.16 7.04 4.83
C SER A 314 -25.61 7.85 6.01
N VAL A 315 -24.77 8.85 5.71
CA VAL A 315 -24.09 9.66 6.72
C VAL A 315 -24.67 11.07 6.73
N ASP A 316 -25.00 11.55 7.92
CA ASP A 316 -25.38 12.95 8.15
C ASP A 316 -24.17 13.75 8.65
N LEU A 317 -23.82 14.83 7.96
CA LEU A 317 -22.86 15.83 8.42
C LEU A 317 -23.59 16.86 9.28
N VAL A 318 -23.18 17.00 10.54
CA VAL A 318 -23.87 17.85 11.53
C VAL A 318 -22.88 18.76 12.26
N GLN A 319 -23.18 20.05 12.30
CA GLN A 319 -22.38 21.01 13.06
C GLN A 319 -22.70 20.92 14.56
N VAL A 320 -21.67 20.89 15.39
CA VAL A 320 -21.74 20.90 16.85
C VAL A 320 -21.86 22.36 17.33
N GLY A 321 -23.09 22.79 17.61
CA GLY A 321 -23.41 24.11 18.18
C GLY A 321 -24.81 24.62 17.82
N GLU A 322 -25.35 25.53 18.63
CA GLU A 322 -26.63 26.19 18.35
C GLU A 322 -26.47 27.32 17.33
N GLY A 323 -27.05 27.21 16.14
CA GLY A 323 -26.98 28.28 15.14
C GLY A 323 -27.38 27.90 13.71
N PHE A 324 -27.19 28.83 12.79
CA PHE A 324 -27.23 28.55 11.36
C PHE A 324 -25.98 27.77 10.94
N LEU A 325 -26.12 26.86 9.97
CA LEU A 325 -24.98 26.14 9.38
C LEU A 325 -23.91 27.14 8.89
N ASP A 326 -22.66 26.93 9.29
CA ASP A 326 -21.54 27.74 8.83
C ASP A 326 -21.43 27.64 7.30
N SER A 327 -21.33 28.79 6.61
CA SER A 327 -21.19 28.84 5.15
C SER A 327 -19.95 28.11 4.65
N ARG A 328 -18.89 28.02 5.47
CA ARG A 328 -17.67 27.24 5.16
C ARG A 328 -17.96 25.74 5.14
N LEU A 329 -18.79 25.25 6.07
CA LEU A 329 -19.22 23.85 6.09
C LEU A 329 -20.05 23.51 4.85
N ILE A 330 -20.93 24.43 4.42
CA ILE A 330 -21.69 24.29 3.17
C ILE A 330 -20.74 24.21 1.96
N ALA A 331 -19.73 25.09 1.90
CA ALA A 331 -18.75 25.10 0.80
C ALA A 331 -17.92 23.79 0.74
N ARG A 332 -17.49 23.26 1.89
CA ARG A 332 -16.72 22.01 2.00
C ARG A 332 -17.56 20.74 1.80
N SER A 333 -18.88 20.82 2.00
CA SER A 333 -19.77 19.65 1.87
C SER A 333 -19.72 19.01 0.48
N GLY A 334 -19.42 19.78 -0.58
CA GLY A 334 -19.28 19.24 -1.94
C GLY A 334 -18.09 18.30 -2.10
N THR A 335 -16.91 18.69 -1.59
CA THR A 335 -15.71 17.84 -1.62
C THR A 335 -15.91 16.57 -0.79
N LEU A 336 -16.47 16.70 0.41
CA LEU A 336 -16.81 15.55 1.25
C LEU A 336 -17.84 14.65 0.58
N GLN A 337 -18.87 15.21 -0.08
CA GLN A 337 -19.85 14.41 -0.82
C GLN A 337 -19.20 13.55 -1.91
N GLU A 338 -18.19 14.07 -2.60
CA GLU A 338 -17.45 13.31 -3.61
C GLU A 338 -16.68 12.14 -2.98
N VAL A 339 -15.98 12.38 -1.87
CA VAL A 339 -15.24 11.34 -1.13
C VAL A 339 -16.19 10.20 -0.69
N PHE A 340 -17.34 10.55 -0.11
CA PHE A 340 -18.33 9.54 0.29
C PHE A 340 -18.95 8.84 -0.92
N HIS A 341 -19.20 9.56 -2.03
CA HIS A 341 -19.77 8.98 -3.24
C HIS A 341 -18.84 7.93 -3.87
N GLN A 342 -17.53 8.17 -3.87
CA GLN A 342 -16.53 7.19 -4.32
C GLN A 342 -16.55 5.92 -3.47
N ALA A 343 -16.77 6.06 -2.17
CA ALA A 343 -16.96 4.94 -1.25
C ALA A 343 -18.38 4.32 -1.31
N GLN A 344 -19.22 4.70 -2.28
CA GLN A 344 -20.61 4.25 -2.43
C GLN A 344 -21.53 4.60 -1.24
N LEU A 345 -21.17 5.64 -0.49
CA LEU A 345 -21.93 6.19 0.62
C LEU A 345 -22.59 7.52 0.21
N SER A 346 -23.62 7.92 0.94
CA SER A 346 -24.30 9.21 0.73
C SER A 346 -24.08 10.14 1.91
N LEU A 347 -23.60 11.36 1.66
CA LEU A 347 -23.43 12.38 2.70
C LEU A 347 -24.50 13.48 2.60
N ASN A 348 -25.24 13.70 3.69
CA ASN A 348 -26.30 14.70 3.79
C ASN A 348 -25.97 15.74 4.84
N LEU A 349 -25.93 17.03 4.46
CA LEU A 349 -25.80 18.10 5.43
C LEU A 349 -27.13 18.31 6.18
N ARG A 350 -27.12 18.18 7.51
CA ARG A 350 -28.33 18.35 8.34
C ARG A 350 -28.07 19.24 9.55
N ALA A 351 -29.15 19.86 10.04
CA ALA A 351 -29.12 20.63 11.29
C ALA A 351 -29.15 19.74 12.55
N ALA A 352 -29.60 18.49 12.43
CA ALA A 352 -29.64 17.51 13.51
C ALA A 352 -29.46 16.11 12.93
N ALA A 353 -28.80 15.24 13.70
CA ALA A 353 -28.54 13.85 13.32
C ALA A 353 -29.83 13.02 13.27
N ASP A 354 -30.02 12.25 12.20
CA ASP A 354 -31.05 11.22 12.15
C ASP A 354 -30.59 9.98 12.95
N PRO A 355 -31.42 9.42 13.85
CA PRO A 355 -31.07 8.20 14.58
C PRO A 355 -30.80 6.99 13.68
N ASP A 356 -31.45 6.95 12.50
CA ASP A 356 -31.35 5.83 11.55
C ASP A 356 -30.15 5.97 10.59
N HIS A 357 -29.39 7.06 10.68
CA HIS A 357 -28.22 7.35 9.87
C HIS A 357 -26.94 7.34 10.71
N ASP A 358 -25.82 7.04 10.05
CA ASP A 358 -24.50 7.32 10.58
C ASP A 358 -24.30 8.84 10.67
N THR A 359 -23.38 9.31 11.51
CA THR A 359 -23.22 10.76 11.73
C THR A 359 -21.75 11.16 11.82
N LEU A 360 -21.40 12.23 11.10
CA LEU A 360 -20.16 12.97 11.26
C LEU A 360 -20.47 14.31 11.92
N PHE A 361 -20.09 14.46 13.18
CA PHE A 361 -20.16 15.70 13.92
C PHE A 361 -18.88 16.52 13.74
N VAL A 362 -19.02 17.81 13.49
CA VAL A 362 -17.89 18.75 13.42
C VAL A 362 -18.19 20.01 14.23
N GLY A 363 -17.25 20.43 15.08
CA GLY A 363 -17.35 21.75 15.72
C GLY A 363 -16.26 22.02 16.74
N THR A 364 -16.57 22.85 17.72
CA THR A 364 -15.58 23.38 18.67
C THR A 364 -15.80 22.87 20.08
N PHE A 365 -14.75 22.85 20.91
CA PHE A 365 -14.85 22.45 22.32
C PHE A 365 -15.84 23.34 23.10
N ASP A 366 -15.97 24.62 22.74
CA ASP A 366 -16.92 25.57 23.35
C ASP A 366 -18.40 25.20 23.16
N ASN A 367 -18.73 24.35 22.18
CA ASN A 367 -20.12 24.04 21.80
C ASN A 367 -20.45 22.54 21.88
N ALA A 368 -19.74 21.80 22.73
CA ALA A 368 -19.78 20.33 22.77
C ALA A 368 -21.07 19.70 23.35
N ASP A 369 -22.10 20.49 23.70
CA ASP A 369 -23.33 20.00 24.35
C ASP A 369 -24.01 18.86 23.59
N LEU A 370 -24.06 18.94 22.25
CA LEU A 370 -24.68 17.91 21.40
C LEU A 370 -23.93 16.57 21.43
N VAL A 371 -22.63 16.59 21.75
CA VAL A 371 -21.76 15.41 21.75
C VAL A 371 -21.29 15.01 23.14
N GLN A 372 -21.76 15.68 24.19
CA GLN A 372 -21.35 15.46 25.58
C GLN A 372 -21.51 14.00 26.04
N LYS A 373 -22.54 13.30 25.57
CA LYS A 373 -22.75 11.87 25.86
C LYS A 373 -21.59 11.02 25.31
N TYR A 374 -21.12 11.31 24.10
CA TYR A 374 -20.05 10.56 23.46
C TYR A 374 -18.70 10.87 24.11
N LEU A 375 -18.45 12.14 24.43
CA LEU A 375 -17.26 12.55 25.21
C LEU A 375 -17.17 11.79 26.55
N ALA A 376 -18.27 11.76 27.31
CA ALA A 376 -18.31 11.04 28.58
C ALA A 376 -18.11 9.52 28.41
N THR A 377 -18.56 8.94 27.29
CA THR A 377 -18.38 7.51 26.99
C THR A 377 -16.92 7.21 26.63
N ALA A 378 -16.26 8.14 25.94
CA ALA A 378 -14.85 8.06 25.58
C ALA A 378 -13.89 8.46 26.73
N GLY A 379 -14.40 8.72 27.94
CA GLY A 379 -13.58 9.14 29.09
C GLY A 379 -12.99 10.55 28.94
N VAL A 380 -13.62 11.42 28.15
CA VAL A 380 -13.19 12.79 27.89
C VAL A 380 -14.05 13.80 28.65
N ALA A 381 -13.42 14.72 29.37
CA ALA A 381 -14.05 15.87 30.00
C ALA A 381 -13.41 17.17 29.53
N ILE A 382 -14.22 18.12 29.09
CA ILE A 382 -13.76 19.46 28.67
C ILE A 382 -13.95 20.40 29.85
N VAL A 383 -12.88 21.07 30.27
CA VAL A 383 -12.87 22.04 31.36
C VAL A 383 -12.62 23.43 30.77
N ILE A 384 -13.69 24.21 30.64
CA ILE A 384 -13.64 25.60 30.17
C ILE A 384 -13.77 26.53 31.37
N THR A 385 -12.85 27.48 31.48
CA THR A 385 -12.80 28.42 32.58
C THR A 385 -13.63 29.66 32.27
N GLU A 386 -14.64 29.96 33.10
CA GLU A 386 -15.47 31.16 32.90
C GLU A 386 -14.64 32.45 32.99
N ALA A 387 -14.88 33.39 32.07
CA ALA A 387 -14.10 34.61 31.84
C ALA A 387 -14.06 35.64 33.00
N GLY A 388 -14.52 35.29 34.21
CA GLY A 388 -14.68 36.18 35.36
C GLY A 388 -13.55 36.18 36.40
N GLU A 389 -12.67 35.17 36.40
CA GLU A 389 -11.60 35.03 37.41
C GLU A 389 -10.26 34.67 36.75
N LYS A 390 -9.70 35.61 35.98
CA LYS A 390 -8.31 35.49 35.47
C LYS A 390 -7.35 36.15 36.46
N GLU A 391 -6.83 35.37 37.42
CA GLU A 391 -5.51 35.67 38.00
C GLU A 391 -4.42 35.18 37.05
N VAL A 392 -3.23 35.77 37.15
CA VAL A 392 -2.16 35.70 36.15
C VAL A 392 -1.47 34.31 36.09
N ASP A 393 -1.84 33.36 36.95
CA ASP A 393 -1.33 31.99 36.97
C ASP A 393 -2.50 30.97 37.16
N GLU A 394 -3.11 30.57 36.03
CA GLU A 394 -4.08 29.46 35.78
C GLU A 394 -5.53 29.54 36.33
N PRO A 395 -6.54 28.93 35.65
CA PRO A 395 -6.51 27.79 34.72
C PRO A 395 -6.58 28.17 33.23
N GLN A 396 -5.91 27.38 32.40
CA GLN A 396 -6.11 27.37 30.95
C GLN A 396 -7.21 26.36 30.62
N ASP A 397 -7.95 26.57 29.53
CA ASP A 397 -9.00 25.63 29.14
C ASP A 397 -8.35 24.29 28.71
N THR A 398 -8.76 23.21 29.34
CA THR A 398 -8.13 21.89 29.19
C THR A 398 -9.11 20.79 28.79
N ILE A 399 -8.55 19.73 28.23
CA ILE A 399 -9.21 18.48 27.91
C ILE A 399 -8.60 17.43 28.84
N GLU A 400 -9.41 16.88 29.74
CA GLU A 400 -9.03 15.74 30.58
C GLU A 400 -9.44 14.45 29.87
N ILE A 401 -8.47 13.57 29.66
CA ILE A 401 -8.70 12.26 29.02
C ILE A 401 -8.27 11.18 30.01
N GLU A 402 -9.19 10.26 30.30
CA GLU A 402 -8.91 9.11 31.16
C GLU A 402 -7.72 8.30 30.60
N GLY A 403 -6.68 8.12 31.41
CA GLY A 403 -5.46 7.40 31.02
C GLY A 403 -4.38 8.23 30.32
N LEU A 404 -4.72 9.34 29.65
CA LEU A 404 -3.75 10.21 28.95
C LEU A 404 -3.43 11.51 29.70
N GLY A 405 -4.27 11.93 30.65
CA GLY A 405 -4.04 13.12 31.47
C GLY A 405 -4.71 14.38 30.90
N SER A 406 -4.17 15.54 31.25
CA SER A 406 -4.72 16.85 30.87
C SER A 406 -3.94 17.46 29.70
N LEU A 407 -4.66 17.91 28.68
CA LEU A 407 -4.13 18.57 27.49
C LEU A 407 -4.70 19.98 27.38
N GLY A 408 -3.92 20.92 26.84
CA GLY A 408 -4.47 22.24 26.49
C GLY A 408 -5.41 22.14 25.30
N ILE A 409 -6.51 22.89 25.31
CA ILE A 409 -7.42 22.96 24.15
C ILE A 409 -6.71 23.54 22.92
N LYS A 410 -5.81 24.51 23.13
CA LYS A 410 -5.11 25.19 22.04
C LYS A 410 -4.25 24.26 21.21
N GLY A 411 -4.39 24.34 19.89
CA GLY A 411 -3.66 23.48 18.95
C GLY A 411 -4.02 22.00 19.05
N THR A 412 -5.07 21.62 19.77
CA THR A 412 -5.53 20.24 19.93
C THR A 412 -6.75 19.98 19.06
N THR A 413 -6.73 18.88 18.32
CA THR A 413 -7.86 18.32 17.59
C THR A 413 -8.18 16.95 18.16
N LEU A 414 -9.46 16.69 18.40
CA LEU A 414 -9.97 15.46 18.99
C LEU A 414 -10.91 14.78 18.01
N TYR A 415 -10.65 13.51 17.73
CA TYR A 415 -11.56 12.63 17.02
C TYR A 415 -12.07 11.52 17.92
N ILE A 416 -13.37 11.24 17.87
CA ILE A 416 -14.00 10.11 18.56
C ILE A 416 -14.78 9.29 17.54
N VAL A 417 -14.57 7.97 17.56
CA VAL A 417 -15.37 6.99 16.84
C VAL A 417 -16.18 6.20 17.85
N ASP A 418 -17.48 6.46 17.91
CA ASP A 418 -18.44 5.70 18.72
C ASP A 418 -19.24 4.75 17.83
N ARG A 419 -19.26 3.47 18.25
CA ARG A 419 -20.02 2.40 17.60
C ARG A 419 -21.11 1.95 18.56
N SER A 420 -22.22 2.67 18.62
CA SER A 420 -23.35 2.31 19.49
C SER A 420 -24.65 2.16 18.70
N ALA A 421 -25.47 1.18 19.07
CA ALA A 421 -26.82 0.96 18.53
C ALA A 421 -26.90 0.79 16.99
N ASP A 422 -26.01 -0.01 16.41
CA ASP A 422 -25.94 -0.34 14.97
C ASP A 422 -25.68 0.87 14.04
N ARG A 423 -25.17 1.99 14.58
CA ARG A 423 -24.71 3.17 13.84
C ARG A 423 -23.28 3.56 14.23
N VAL A 424 -22.61 4.25 13.32
CA VAL A 424 -21.27 4.79 13.51
C VAL A 424 -21.35 6.30 13.64
N VAL A 425 -20.76 6.82 14.71
CA VAL A 425 -20.69 8.25 15.00
C VAL A 425 -19.22 8.66 15.06
N VAL A 426 -18.84 9.54 14.15
CA VAL A 426 -17.52 10.19 14.16
C VAL A 426 -17.71 11.62 14.63
N ILE A 427 -16.87 12.06 15.57
CA ILE A 427 -16.88 13.41 16.10
C ILE A 427 -15.50 14.01 15.86
N ALA A 428 -15.44 15.18 15.22
CA ALA A 428 -14.25 16.00 15.11
C ALA A 428 -14.46 17.31 15.89
N LEU A 429 -13.70 17.49 16.97
CA LEU A 429 -13.70 18.72 17.77
C LEU A 429 -12.34 19.39 17.72
N ALA A 430 -12.34 20.72 17.65
CA ALA A 430 -11.13 21.52 17.67
C ALA A 430 -11.29 22.82 18.48
N GLU A 431 -10.21 23.57 18.65
CA GLU A 431 -10.18 24.81 19.43
C GLU A 431 -11.15 25.87 18.89
N ASP A 432 -11.24 26.01 17.57
CA ASP A 432 -12.09 26.98 16.92
C ASP A 432 -12.65 26.45 15.59
N GLY A 433 -13.47 27.27 14.93
CA GLY A 433 -14.12 26.87 13.68
C GLY A 433 -13.13 26.55 12.56
N GLU A 434 -12.00 27.28 12.47
CA GLU A 434 -11.01 27.04 11.42
C GLU A 434 -10.27 25.72 11.65
N ALA A 435 -9.85 25.47 12.89
CA ALA A 435 -9.24 24.22 13.27
C ALA A 435 -10.21 23.03 13.09
N ALA A 436 -11.51 23.22 13.29
CA ALA A 436 -12.53 22.19 13.05
C ALA A 436 -12.66 21.85 11.56
N PHE A 437 -12.40 22.79 10.65
CA PHE A 437 -12.35 22.51 9.21
C PHE A 437 -11.05 21.82 8.81
N GLN A 438 -9.91 22.23 9.37
CA GLN A 438 -8.64 21.50 9.19
C GLN A 438 -8.77 20.05 9.66
N ALA A 439 -9.58 19.79 10.68
CA ALA A 439 -9.88 18.44 11.15
C ALA A 439 -10.66 17.61 10.11
N LEU A 440 -11.59 18.22 9.37
CA LEU A 440 -12.26 17.54 8.25
C LEU A 440 -11.31 17.27 7.10
N ASP A 441 -10.42 18.21 6.78
CA ASP A 441 -9.44 18.04 5.72
C ASP A 441 -8.47 16.88 6.05
N ARG A 442 -8.06 16.73 7.32
CA ARG A 442 -7.30 15.57 7.80
C ARG A 442 -8.04 14.24 7.71
N LEU A 443 -9.36 14.22 7.95
CA LEU A 443 -10.16 13.02 7.73
C LEU A 443 -10.19 12.63 6.25
N VAL A 444 -10.31 13.62 5.36
CA VAL A 444 -10.33 13.38 3.90
C VAL A 444 -8.98 12.89 3.38
N SER A 445 -7.88 13.50 3.83
CA SER A 445 -6.53 13.06 3.46
C SER A 445 -6.10 11.79 4.20
N VAL A 446 -6.81 11.42 5.28
CA VAL A 446 -6.44 10.36 6.22
C VAL A 446 -5.01 10.56 6.74
N ASP A 447 -4.69 11.82 7.08
CA ASP A 447 -3.40 12.20 7.64
C ASP A 447 -3.50 12.44 9.15
N PHE A 448 -3.15 11.38 9.89
CA PHE A 448 -3.04 11.38 11.34
C PHE A 448 -1.58 11.32 11.81
N SER A 449 -0.64 11.76 10.97
CA SER A 449 0.74 11.93 11.38
C SER A 449 0.83 12.86 12.61
N GLY A 450 1.62 12.43 13.60
CA GLY A 450 1.76 13.14 14.87
C GLY A 450 0.57 13.02 15.83
N CYS A 451 -0.40 12.14 15.56
CA CYS A 451 -1.54 11.89 16.44
C CYS A 451 -1.31 10.66 17.35
N VAL A 452 -2.01 10.64 18.49
CA VAL A 452 -2.06 9.52 19.42
C VAL A 452 -3.42 8.85 19.33
N HIS A 453 -3.43 7.54 19.11
CA HIS A 453 -4.65 6.73 19.00
C HIS A 453 -4.84 5.87 20.26
N SER A 454 -6.08 5.82 20.78
CA SER A 454 -6.44 5.01 21.94
C SER A 454 -7.94 4.70 21.94
N ASP A 455 -8.33 3.43 21.77
CA ASP A 455 -9.72 2.94 21.94
C ASP A 455 -10.81 3.85 21.33
N GLY A 456 -10.75 4.08 20.01
CA GLY A 456 -11.72 4.92 19.30
C GLY A 456 -11.52 6.44 19.50
N LEU A 457 -10.51 6.85 20.29
CA LEU A 457 -10.07 8.23 20.44
C LEU A 457 -8.82 8.47 19.59
N THR A 458 -8.76 9.61 18.90
CA THR A 458 -7.54 10.08 18.25
C THR A 458 -7.30 11.53 18.64
N VAL A 459 -6.12 11.82 19.17
CA VAL A 459 -5.74 13.16 19.61
C VAL A 459 -4.56 13.64 18.77
N CYS A 460 -4.74 14.75 18.08
CA CYS A 460 -3.68 15.40 17.32
C CYS A 460 -3.33 16.72 18.01
N SER A 461 -2.07 16.92 18.35
CA SER A 461 -1.61 18.17 18.99
C SER A 461 -0.49 18.80 18.18
N LYS A 462 -0.62 20.09 17.86
CA LYS A 462 0.50 20.92 17.39
C LYS A 462 1.31 21.31 18.63
N GLY A 463 2.19 20.41 19.07
CA GLY A 463 2.75 20.35 20.42
C GLY A 463 3.10 21.68 21.10
N GLU A 464 2.30 22.07 22.09
CA GLU A 464 2.78 22.82 23.25
C GLU A 464 2.58 21.92 24.49
N VAL A 465 3.60 21.13 24.82
CA VAL A 465 3.61 20.42 26.11
C VAL A 465 3.78 21.48 27.20
N GLN A 466 2.72 21.74 27.95
CA GLN A 466 2.81 22.60 29.13
C GLN A 466 3.70 21.96 30.18
N LYS A 467 4.73 22.71 30.59
CA LYS A 467 5.53 22.43 31.79
C LYS A 467 4.61 22.46 33.02
N GLY A 468 4.03 21.30 33.34
CA GLY A 468 3.04 21.18 34.41
C GLY A 468 2.94 19.78 35.00
N LEU A 469 3.96 18.92 34.86
CA LEU A 469 4.06 17.70 35.64
C LEU A 469 5.36 17.74 36.42
N GLY A 470 5.25 18.08 37.70
CA GLY A 470 6.33 18.17 38.68
C GLY A 470 7.01 16.82 38.94
N LEU A 471 7.73 16.32 37.96
CA LEU A 471 8.79 15.34 38.13
C LEU A 471 10.10 16.12 38.20
N GLU A 472 10.53 16.37 39.43
CA GLU A 472 11.89 16.80 39.73
C GLU A 472 12.88 15.77 39.15
N THR A 473 13.57 16.13 38.08
CA THR A 473 14.89 15.56 37.79
C THR A 473 15.90 16.69 37.88
N ASP A 474 16.46 16.79 39.08
CA ASP A 474 17.65 17.58 39.37
C ASP A 474 18.83 17.04 38.53
N GLY A 475 19.48 17.94 37.80
CA GLY A 475 20.53 17.59 36.85
C GLY A 475 20.91 18.79 36.00
N GLY A 476 21.28 19.90 36.63
CA GLY A 476 21.85 21.04 35.92
C GLY A 476 23.26 20.77 35.40
N GLU A 477 23.53 21.18 34.17
CA GLU A 477 24.76 21.90 33.84
C GLU A 477 24.43 23.11 32.95
N PRO A 478 25.21 24.21 33.06
CA PRO A 478 24.82 25.53 32.59
C PRO A 478 24.98 25.71 31.08
N GLY A 479 24.05 26.44 30.49
CA GLY A 479 23.96 26.75 29.08
C GLY A 479 25.27 27.25 28.46
N GLN A 480 25.61 26.64 27.33
CA GLN A 480 26.49 27.20 26.33
C GLN A 480 25.67 28.24 25.54
N PRO A 481 26.16 29.48 25.36
CA PRO A 481 25.44 30.45 24.54
C PRO A 481 25.33 29.96 23.10
N PRO A 482 24.35 30.45 22.30
CA PRO A 482 24.19 30.04 20.91
C PRO A 482 25.51 30.22 20.18
N GLY A 483 26.00 29.14 19.57
CA GLY A 483 27.15 29.19 18.69
C GLY A 483 26.86 30.19 17.56
N GLU A 484 27.82 31.05 17.30
CA GLU A 484 27.85 31.91 16.12
C GLU A 484 27.55 31.07 14.86
N ALA A 485 26.55 31.45 14.08
CA ALA A 485 26.19 30.79 12.82
C ALA A 485 27.43 30.64 11.93
N VAL A 486 27.85 29.41 11.68
CA VAL A 486 28.96 29.11 10.78
C VAL A 486 28.39 29.10 9.36
N THR A 487 28.51 30.24 8.69
CA THR A 487 28.21 30.36 7.25
C THR A 487 29.02 29.32 6.45
N ALA A 488 28.37 28.53 5.60
CA ALA A 488 29.04 27.48 4.81
C ALA A 488 30.17 28.05 3.91
N GLU A 489 31.27 27.30 3.74
CA GLU A 489 32.45 27.75 2.98
C GLU A 489 32.23 27.82 1.45
N ALA A 490 31.20 27.14 0.93
CA ALA A 490 30.81 27.11 -0.49
C ALA A 490 29.31 26.83 -0.64
N PRO A 491 28.64 27.26 -1.74
CA PRO A 491 27.25 26.91 -2.00
C PRO A 491 27.09 25.45 -2.47
N PRO A 492 25.89 24.84 -2.33
CA PRO A 492 25.59 23.55 -2.93
C PRO A 492 25.74 23.57 -4.45
N ARG A 493 25.95 22.40 -5.04
CA ARG A 493 26.08 22.25 -6.49
C ARG A 493 24.70 22.32 -7.14
N ILE A 494 24.56 23.19 -8.12
CA ILE A 494 23.42 23.17 -9.05
C ILE A 494 23.73 22.15 -10.14
N ALA A 495 22.97 21.05 -10.19
CA ALA A 495 23.21 19.98 -11.14
C ALA A 495 22.89 20.40 -12.59
N PRO A 496 23.48 19.74 -13.60
CA PRO A 496 23.09 19.91 -14.99
C PRO A 496 21.60 19.63 -15.23
N ARG A 497 20.99 20.31 -16.20
CA ARG A 497 19.56 20.15 -16.54
C ARG A 497 19.12 18.71 -16.77
N SER A 498 19.97 17.87 -17.36
CA SER A 498 19.67 16.45 -17.57
C SER A 498 19.56 15.64 -16.27
N GLU A 499 20.34 16.02 -15.24
CA GLU A 499 20.23 15.40 -13.90
C GLU A 499 18.99 15.91 -13.18
N ALA A 500 18.66 17.20 -13.34
CA ALA A 500 17.42 17.76 -12.80
C ALA A 500 16.17 17.12 -13.45
N GLU A 501 16.17 16.87 -14.76
CA GLU A 501 15.11 16.13 -15.46
C GLU A 501 14.95 14.72 -14.90
N ALA A 502 16.04 13.97 -14.72
CA ALA A 502 16.02 12.63 -14.15
C ALA A 502 15.53 12.61 -12.69
N ALA A 503 15.95 13.59 -11.86
CA ALA A 503 15.50 13.72 -10.48
C ALA A 503 14.01 14.08 -10.38
N PHE A 504 13.50 14.89 -11.32
CA PHE A 504 12.08 15.19 -11.43
C PHE A 504 11.26 13.94 -11.80
N GLU A 505 11.73 13.14 -12.76
CA GLU A 505 11.12 11.84 -13.10
C GLU A 505 11.16 10.84 -11.93
N ALA A 506 12.22 10.89 -11.11
CA ALA A 506 12.39 10.08 -9.91
C ALA A 506 11.66 10.65 -8.66
N GLN A 507 10.85 11.71 -8.81
CA GLN A 507 10.05 12.31 -7.73
C GLN A 507 10.89 12.75 -6.51
N THR A 508 12.09 13.31 -6.73
CA THR A 508 12.93 13.87 -5.66
C THR A 508 12.20 15.01 -4.91
N SER A 509 12.29 15.02 -3.58
CA SER A 509 11.62 15.99 -2.69
C SER A 509 11.94 17.45 -3.01
N TRP A 510 10.96 18.34 -2.84
CA TRP A 510 11.15 19.78 -3.05
C TRP A 510 11.59 20.46 -1.75
N LEU A 511 12.30 21.58 -1.85
CA LEU A 511 12.80 22.33 -0.67
C LEU A 511 11.68 22.64 0.33
N GLN A 512 10.52 23.07 -0.15
CA GLN A 512 9.36 23.39 0.69
C GLN A 512 8.78 22.18 1.43
N ASP A 513 8.94 20.96 0.90
CA ASP A 513 8.40 19.74 1.52
C ASP A 513 9.23 19.31 2.74
N LEU A 514 10.46 19.84 2.86
CA LEU A 514 11.36 19.60 3.99
C LEU A 514 11.19 20.62 5.12
N ALA A 515 10.41 21.67 4.90
CA ALA A 515 10.20 22.72 5.88
C ALA A 515 8.91 22.47 6.69
N PRO A 516 8.91 22.69 8.02
CA PRO A 516 7.70 22.57 8.83
C PRO A 516 6.74 23.76 8.63
N GLU A 517 7.20 24.89 8.09
CA GLU A 517 6.35 26.06 7.83
C GLU A 517 5.40 25.83 6.64
N SER A 518 4.14 26.21 6.84
CA SER A 518 3.13 26.27 5.77
C SER A 518 2.42 27.62 5.83
N TYR A 519 2.11 28.18 4.67
CA TYR A 519 1.53 29.51 4.54
C TYR A 519 0.17 29.45 3.85
N ASP A 520 -0.87 29.86 4.57
CA ASP A 520 -2.27 29.84 4.11
C ASP A 520 -2.52 30.70 2.85
N VAL A 521 -1.73 31.77 2.66
CA VAL A 521 -1.74 32.60 1.46
C VAL A 521 -0.30 32.90 1.05
N SER A 522 0.19 32.15 0.07
CA SER A 522 1.44 32.47 -0.62
C SER A 522 1.17 33.47 -1.75
N SER A 523 2.13 34.36 -2.04
CA SER A 523 2.02 35.44 -3.04
C SER A 523 1.23 36.70 -2.63
N GLN A 524 1.39 37.19 -1.39
CA GLN A 524 1.05 38.56 -0.98
C GLN A 524 2.20 39.54 -1.23
N ALA A 525 1.94 40.57 -2.02
CA ALA A 525 2.95 41.54 -2.43
C ALA A 525 3.57 42.26 -1.23
N GLY A 526 4.89 42.13 -1.06
CA GLY A 526 5.66 42.75 0.02
C GLY A 526 5.99 41.83 1.18
N ASP A 527 5.48 40.60 1.19
CA ASP A 527 5.76 39.62 2.24
C ASP A 527 6.95 38.72 1.86
N THR A 528 7.65 38.26 2.90
CA THR A 528 8.69 37.23 2.84
C THR A 528 8.19 35.99 3.57
N TYR A 529 8.16 34.87 2.84
CA TYR A 529 7.81 33.55 3.32
C TYR A 529 9.09 32.79 3.65
N THR A 530 9.40 32.65 4.93
CA THR A 530 10.63 31.99 5.39
C THR A 530 10.36 30.51 5.71
N TYR A 531 11.19 29.62 5.18
CA TYR A 531 11.17 28.18 5.40
C TYR A 531 12.48 27.77 6.06
N THR A 532 12.42 27.05 7.18
CA THR A 532 13.61 26.58 7.89
C THR A 532 13.76 25.08 7.71
N ILE A 533 14.88 24.64 7.14
CA ILE A 533 15.11 23.25 6.74
C ILE A 533 16.35 22.75 7.45
N GLU A 534 16.19 21.71 8.24
CA GLU A 534 17.29 21.00 8.92
C GLU A 534 17.65 19.73 8.12
N MET A 535 18.92 19.56 7.79
CA MET A 535 19.44 18.41 7.06
C MET A 535 20.56 17.72 7.85
N ASP A 536 20.28 16.52 8.38
CA ASP A 536 21.27 15.71 9.10
C ASP A 536 22.47 15.34 8.22
N THR A 537 22.24 15.15 6.91
CA THR A 537 23.28 14.89 5.92
C THR A 537 22.91 15.54 4.58
N SER A 538 23.91 15.79 3.73
CA SER A 538 23.68 16.28 2.37
C SER A 538 22.78 15.32 1.59
N GLN A 539 21.65 15.83 1.10
CA GLN A 539 20.72 15.11 0.24
C GLN A 539 20.35 15.92 -1.01
N ASP A 540 19.91 15.21 -2.05
CA ASP A 540 19.49 15.79 -3.31
C ASP A 540 18.08 16.39 -3.16
N VAL A 541 17.93 17.67 -3.50
CA VAL A 541 16.64 18.37 -3.34
C VAL A 541 16.30 19.25 -4.53
N MET A 542 15.00 19.35 -4.82
CA MET A 542 14.45 20.17 -5.89
C MET A 542 14.17 21.60 -5.42
N TRP A 543 14.75 22.58 -6.11
CA TRP A 543 14.39 23.98 -5.96
C TRP A 543 13.41 24.38 -7.07
N VAL A 544 12.14 24.54 -6.73
CA VAL A 544 11.04 24.66 -7.68
C VAL A 544 10.27 25.97 -7.49
N TYR A 545 9.88 26.59 -8.59
CA TYR A 545 8.80 27.56 -8.62
C TYR A 545 7.85 27.26 -9.77
N GLY A 546 6.55 27.31 -9.50
CA GLY A 546 5.49 27.04 -10.47
C GLY A 546 4.42 28.11 -10.49
N TRP A 547 3.87 28.36 -11.67
CA TRP A 547 2.62 29.10 -11.82
C TRP A 547 1.63 28.30 -12.67
N CYS A 548 0.41 28.13 -12.14
CA CYS A 548 -0.67 27.40 -12.78
C CYS A 548 -1.86 28.32 -13.00
N THR A 549 -2.66 28.04 -14.03
CA THR A 549 -3.92 28.76 -14.27
C THR A 549 -4.99 27.82 -14.84
N ALA A 550 -6.24 28.24 -14.79
CA ALA A 550 -7.37 27.47 -15.33
C ALA A 550 -7.33 27.30 -16.86
N THR A 551 -6.60 28.16 -17.60
CA THR A 551 -6.52 28.09 -19.07
C THR A 551 -5.14 28.48 -19.61
N GLN A 552 -4.73 27.87 -20.72
CA GLN A 552 -3.43 28.14 -21.34
C GLN A 552 -3.27 29.61 -21.77
N GLU A 553 -4.36 30.26 -22.19
CA GLU A 553 -4.36 31.69 -22.51
C GLU A 553 -4.08 32.58 -21.28
N GLN A 554 -4.66 32.25 -20.12
CA GLN A 554 -4.37 32.95 -18.86
C GLN A 554 -2.93 32.72 -18.42
N LEU A 555 -2.44 31.48 -18.52
CA LEU A 555 -1.04 31.16 -18.20
C LEU A 555 -0.08 32.05 -19.00
N ALA A 556 -0.28 32.13 -20.33
CA ALA A 556 0.54 32.97 -21.20
C ALA A 556 0.47 34.46 -20.80
N GLN A 557 -0.72 34.97 -20.51
CA GLN A 557 -0.92 36.35 -20.09
C GLN A 557 -0.27 36.68 -18.74
N ASN A 558 -0.37 35.78 -17.76
CA ASN A 558 0.21 35.97 -16.43
C ASN A 558 1.73 35.95 -16.52
N LEU A 559 2.31 35.03 -17.30
CA LEU A 559 3.75 34.90 -17.44
C LEU A 559 4.42 36.09 -18.14
N ASP A 560 3.69 36.87 -18.95
CA ASP A 560 4.18 38.17 -19.46
C ASP A 560 4.34 39.22 -18.35
N ASN A 561 3.71 39.01 -17.19
CA ASN A 561 3.73 39.89 -16.02
C ASN A 561 4.51 39.32 -14.83
N ILE A 562 5.01 38.09 -14.90
CA ILE A 562 5.77 37.43 -13.83
C ILE A 562 7.26 37.47 -14.17
N SER A 563 8.09 37.95 -13.24
CA SER A 563 9.55 37.82 -13.32
C SER A 563 10.12 37.11 -12.10
N LEU A 564 11.06 36.19 -12.35
CA LEU A 564 11.70 35.35 -11.32
C LEU A 564 13.16 35.71 -11.13
N VAL A 565 13.59 35.82 -9.88
CA VAL A 565 15.00 35.93 -9.49
C VAL A 565 15.30 34.87 -8.43
N PHE A 566 16.26 34.00 -8.73
CA PHE A 566 16.74 32.98 -7.82
C PHE A 566 18.11 33.40 -7.29
N THR A 567 18.32 33.35 -5.98
CA THR A 567 19.61 33.65 -5.35
C THR A 567 19.99 32.55 -4.38
N LEU A 568 21.22 32.04 -4.50
CA LEU A 568 21.81 31.02 -3.65
C LEU A 568 23.05 31.61 -2.98
N ASP A 569 23.07 31.67 -1.65
CA ASP A 569 24.16 32.23 -0.84
C ASP A 569 24.61 33.62 -1.32
N GLY A 570 23.63 34.48 -1.59
CA GLY A 570 23.83 35.85 -2.06
C GLY A 570 24.28 36.00 -3.52
N LYS A 571 24.35 34.90 -4.29
CA LYS A 571 24.65 34.93 -5.73
C LYS A 571 23.42 34.62 -6.55
N THR A 572 23.09 35.51 -7.49
CA THR A 572 21.99 35.28 -8.43
C THR A 572 22.31 34.09 -9.32
N VAL A 573 21.38 33.14 -9.37
CA VAL A 573 21.43 31.95 -10.21
C VAL A 573 20.71 32.26 -11.54
N PRO A 574 21.38 32.12 -12.68
CA PRO A 574 20.78 32.31 -14.00
C PRO A 574 19.62 31.35 -14.25
N LEU A 575 18.48 31.84 -14.76
CA LEU A 575 17.29 31.02 -15.03
C LEU A 575 17.52 29.96 -16.12
N ASP A 576 18.55 30.09 -16.96
CA ASP A 576 18.94 29.08 -17.95
C ASP A 576 19.61 27.84 -17.33
N SER A 577 19.96 27.89 -16.04
CA SER A 577 20.36 26.72 -15.26
C SER A 577 19.17 25.86 -14.80
N PHE A 578 17.95 26.40 -14.80
CA PHE A 578 16.73 25.68 -14.45
C PHE A 578 16.17 24.93 -15.67
N VAL A 579 15.54 23.79 -15.43
CA VAL A 579 14.68 23.12 -16.39
C VAL A 579 13.34 23.85 -16.40
N ARG A 580 12.81 24.09 -17.60
CA ARG A 580 11.48 24.68 -17.79
C ARG A 580 10.55 23.62 -18.32
N LEU A 581 9.53 23.30 -17.53
CA LEU A 581 8.47 22.36 -17.88
C LEU A 581 7.15 23.11 -18.02
N GLU A 582 6.44 22.84 -19.11
CA GLU A 582 5.12 23.38 -19.40
C GLU A 582 4.20 22.24 -19.78
N GLY A 583 3.04 22.18 -19.15
CA GLY A 583 2.08 21.12 -19.41
C GLY A 583 0.88 21.18 -18.47
N LYS A 584 0.00 20.20 -18.65
CA LYS A 584 -1.17 20.01 -17.79
C LYS A 584 -0.79 19.22 -16.55
N PHE A 585 -1.17 19.75 -15.40
CA PHE A 585 -1.07 19.08 -14.10
C PHE A 585 -2.51 18.98 -13.56
N GLY A 586 -3.12 17.81 -13.74
CA GLY A 586 -4.57 17.64 -13.58
C GLY A 586 -5.34 18.49 -14.59
N GLU A 587 -6.29 19.30 -14.10
CA GLU A 587 -7.08 20.23 -14.92
C GLU A 587 -6.40 21.60 -15.12
N LEU A 588 -5.25 21.84 -14.50
CA LEU A 588 -4.55 23.12 -14.54
C LEU A 588 -3.45 23.14 -15.61
N GLU A 589 -3.27 24.31 -16.23
CA GLU A 589 -2.18 24.58 -17.16
C GLU A 589 -1.06 25.27 -16.39
N CYS A 590 0.13 24.66 -16.34
CA CYS A 590 1.23 25.12 -15.49
C CYS A 590 2.54 25.33 -16.25
N ARG A 591 3.34 26.27 -15.75
CA ARG A 591 4.77 26.43 -16.09
C ARG A 591 5.60 26.36 -14.82
N LEU A 592 6.53 25.41 -14.78
CA LEU A 592 7.48 25.19 -13.69
C LEU A 592 8.90 25.57 -14.13
N HIS A 593 9.67 26.13 -13.21
CA HIS A 593 11.13 26.21 -13.28
C HIS A 593 11.70 25.45 -12.10
N TYR A 594 12.54 24.44 -12.36
CA TYR A 594 13.17 23.66 -11.30
C TYR A 594 14.65 23.40 -11.56
N ALA A 595 15.43 23.30 -10.48
CA ALA A 595 16.83 22.92 -10.49
C ALA A 595 17.12 21.91 -9.38
N LEU A 596 18.06 21.00 -9.63
CA LEU A 596 18.52 20.04 -8.63
C LEU A 596 19.71 20.63 -7.87
N LEU A 597 19.62 20.60 -6.54
CA LEU A 597 20.70 20.99 -5.65
C LEU A 597 21.28 19.73 -4.99
N THR A 598 22.57 19.51 -5.21
CA THR A 598 23.31 18.34 -4.72
C THR A 598 24.56 18.80 -3.97
N ASP A 599 25.25 17.86 -3.31
CA ASP A 599 26.57 18.08 -2.69
C ASP A 599 26.57 19.28 -1.71
N TRP A 600 25.63 19.30 -0.76
CA TRP A 600 25.48 20.38 0.22
C TRP A 600 26.65 20.40 1.21
N PRO A 601 27.44 21.48 1.29
CA PRO A 601 28.46 21.61 2.33
C PRO A 601 27.82 21.75 3.72
N PRO A 602 28.48 21.28 4.79
CA PRO A 602 28.00 21.56 6.15
C PRO A 602 27.95 23.06 6.46
N GLY A 603 26.92 23.47 7.19
CA GLY A 603 26.69 24.85 7.61
C GLY A 603 25.36 25.44 7.11
N GLU A 604 25.25 26.76 7.23
CA GLU A 604 24.06 27.53 6.86
C GLU A 604 24.09 27.94 5.38
N HIS A 605 22.99 27.69 4.68
CA HIS A 605 22.72 28.13 3.31
C HIS A 605 21.44 28.94 3.22
N LEU A 606 21.45 29.97 2.38
CA LEU A 606 20.30 30.84 2.16
C LEU A 606 19.91 30.84 0.68
N LEU A 607 18.68 30.40 0.41
CA LEU A 607 18.07 30.45 -0.90
C LEU A 607 16.93 31.44 -0.90
N THR A 608 16.81 32.23 -1.96
CA THR A 608 15.66 33.11 -2.14
C THR A 608 15.12 33.03 -3.56
N THR A 609 13.80 32.87 -3.66
CA THR A 609 13.04 32.98 -4.90
C THR A 609 12.18 34.23 -4.82
N GLU A 610 12.58 35.27 -5.55
CA GLU A 610 11.79 36.48 -5.68
C GLU A 610 10.89 36.38 -6.92
N VAL A 611 9.60 36.58 -6.72
CA VAL A 611 8.57 36.51 -7.75
C VAL A 611 7.89 37.86 -7.82
N THR A 612 8.09 38.59 -8.91
CA THR A 612 7.48 39.92 -9.09
C THR A 612 6.36 39.87 -10.10
N PHE A 613 5.17 40.30 -9.68
CA PHE A 613 4.02 40.55 -10.54
C PHE A 613 4.00 42.03 -10.92
N ALA A 614 4.25 42.33 -12.20
CA ALA A 614 4.31 43.71 -12.70
C ALA A 614 2.95 44.43 -12.63
N THR A 615 1.86 43.66 -12.73
CA THR A 615 0.48 44.10 -12.54
C THR A 615 -0.28 43.05 -11.73
N ALA A 616 -1.50 43.35 -11.27
CA ALA A 616 -2.33 42.35 -10.63
C ALA A 616 -2.73 41.28 -11.66
N ILE A 617 -2.62 40.01 -11.29
CA ILE A 617 -2.88 38.86 -12.15
C ILE A 617 -3.94 37.95 -11.53
N ASN A 618 -4.64 37.17 -12.35
CA ASN A 618 -5.68 36.24 -11.89
C ASN A 618 -5.38 34.87 -12.51
N ASP A 619 -5.44 33.81 -11.73
CA ASP A 619 -5.13 32.45 -12.18
C ASP A 619 -6.36 31.65 -12.65
N GLY A 620 -7.54 32.26 -12.61
CA GLY A 620 -8.84 31.62 -12.88
C GLY A 620 -9.62 31.29 -11.61
N PHE A 621 -9.01 31.39 -10.44
CA PHE A 621 -9.62 31.13 -9.13
C PHE A 621 -9.54 32.35 -8.22
N ASP A 622 -8.37 32.98 -8.14
CA ASP A 622 -8.07 34.08 -7.23
C ASP A 622 -7.36 35.26 -7.92
N ASP A 623 -7.44 36.44 -7.28
CA ASP A 623 -6.77 37.68 -7.71
C ASP A 623 -5.52 37.94 -6.88
N PHE A 624 -4.37 38.10 -7.55
CA PHE A 624 -3.07 38.34 -6.93
C PHE A 624 -2.61 39.78 -7.14
N PRO A 625 -2.29 40.54 -6.09
CA PRO A 625 -1.89 41.93 -6.20
C PRO A 625 -0.52 42.07 -6.88
N ALA A 626 -0.30 43.22 -7.53
CA ALA A 626 1.00 43.56 -8.09
C ALA A 626 2.04 43.75 -6.96
N GLY A 627 3.26 43.27 -7.18
CA GLY A 627 4.39 43.44 -6.28
C GLY A 627 5.31 42.22 -6.23
N THR A 628 6.28 42.27 -5.34
CA THR A 628 7.30 41.23 -5.18
C THR A 628 6.96 40.35 -3.99
N HIS A 629 7.09 39.04 -4.19
CA HIS A 629 6.88 37.98 -3.22
C HIS A 629 8.22 37.29 -3.04
N VAL A 630 8.65 37.10 -1.80
CA VAL A 630 9.95 36.49 -1.52
C VAL A 630 9.73 35.17 -0.81
N TYR A 631 10.20 34.08 -1.38
CA TYR A 631 10.30 32.79 -0.71
C TYR A 631 11.75 32.62 -0.28
N GLU A 632 12.00 32.59 1.02
CA GLU A 632 13.32 32.46 1.63
C GLU A 632 13.44 31.08 2.28
N TYR A 633 14.48 30.33 1.92
CA TYR A 633 14.77 29.01 2.49
C TYR A 633 16.09 29.10 3.23
N GLN A 634 16.04 28.88 4.54
CA GLN A 634 17.18 28.80 5.45
C GLN A 634 17.49 27.33 5.68
N VAL A 635 18.57 26.82 5.07
CA VAL A 635 18.92 25.40 5.11
C VAL A 635 20.16 25.23 6.01
N HIS A 636 20.01 24.45 7.08
CA HIS A 636 21.10 24.05 7.95
C HIS A 636 21.52 22.61 7.64
N VAL A 637 22.80 22.37 7.39
CA VAL A 637 23.35 21.04 7.10
C VAL A 637 24.34 20.66 8.19
N GLU A 638 24.07 19.58 8.92
CA GLU A 638 24.95 19.14 10.00
C GLU A 638 26.32 18.63 9.49
N GLU A 639 27.37 18.82 10.28
CA GLU A 639 28.70 18.29 9.99
C GLU A 639 28.71 16.77 10.26
N GLY A 640 28.47 15.98 9.20
CA GLY A 640 28.45 14.52 9.30
C GLY A 640 29.73 13.98 9.95
N SER A 641 29.58 13.22 11.04
CA SER A 641 30.69 12.49 11.65
C SER A 641 31.20 11.44 10.65
N ALA A 642 32.37 11.70 10.06
CA ALA A 642 33.04 10.81 9.12
C ALA A 642 33.40 9.43 9.69
#